data_AF-W9YY23-F1
#
_entry.id   AF-W9YY23-F1
#
_cell.length_a   1.000
_cell.length_b   1.000
_cell.length_c   1.000
_cell.angle_alpha   90.00
_cell.angle_beta   90.00
_cell.angle_gamma   90.00
#
_symmetry.space_group_name_H-M   'P 1'
#
loop_
_entity.id
_entity.type
_entity.pdbx_description
1 polymer ?
#
loop_
_entity_poly.entity_id
_entity_poly.type
_entity_poly.pdbx_seq_one_letter_code
_entity_poly.pdbx_strand_id
1 'polypeptide(L)'
;MSWMGEFFSLLDYGRALRRSEGPVYHFYWSEDGQTLSWDGQTYLTMTQFRSLAHEALSQASAHCKRLMYDWDPDYLDLAEVRDRLSNTTNGYSFISDPANKLEDAYLELFLRACISPVDGLLQKRGKDQSSWDVKAARAYLNAHDDLLRCLMALFQFDWGQACRISELLTLECYNTASRLRGICVYGAKLCAITRSHKARLTTNNEFQVARFFSPAVSRLVYQYLVYIRPTAHALLRKCFHATPRGVLLFTPLHRQTTWTTKTFTDELRRLSRSVPGISFQIGAQLYRQISIAITERHVRQAVPFNRSDDTSSTAGVNIAFAWQSGHRPLQRHTTYGLDGAFPDQLQPALLKIYAKLSAEWQAFLQIDEQPNLNSTTPNVSVHGNDSNDQVYGTENIEPLSSRKRPNVGINQAVTAHLQKKRKVGPDTQENHNYSVGSAALDETTIQIPDHVMENTDDYQTVDDYPASTTGSRDPSDTGSDQNFPIIGPFAYLEELSLAICKECRTAVLAGEICSHLCNRTHLRCFTNDKRREIMSQIFNIPGILKNQEDLKEFKPPGPDTGIIPFLEPPKKDGLACNGCLFVTRQLKEMQSHCQSNHGWINSRKRGRQTRVMKEQEYNIMWKTGVWCQRFFQSRLGSSWFQVRQAITY
;
A
#
# COMPACT_ATOMS: atom_id res chain seq x y z
N MET A 1 25.89 -30.03 1.69
CA MET A 1 24.64 -29.26 1.50
C MET A 1 25.01 -27.80 1.27
N SER A 2 24.26 -27.06 0.45
CA SER A 2 24.48 -25.62 0.27
C SER A 2 23.95 -24.89 1.50
N TRP A 3 24.77 -24.03 2.11
CA TRP A 3 24.40 -23.16 3.24
C TRP A 3 23.10 -22.38 2.99
N MET A 4 22.88 -21.94 1.75
CA MET A 4 21.67 -21.23 1.36
C MET A 4 20.45 -22.18 1.26
N GLY A 5 20.66 -23.42 0.83
CA GLY A 5 19.61 -24.45 0.86
C GLY A 5 19.21 -24.80 2.29
N GLU A 6 20.17 -24.80 3.21
CA GLU A 6 19.92 -24.98 4.64
C GLU A 6 19.17 -23.79 5.24
N PHE A 7 19.53 -22.55 4.90
CA PHE A 7 18.77 -21.37 5.32
C PHE A 7 17.33 -21.36 4.78
N PHE A 8 17.11 -21.72 3.52
CA PHE A 8 15.75 -21.85 2.98
C PHE A 8 14.98 -23.00 3.64
N SER A 9 15.63 -24.13 3.89
CA SER A 9 15.03 -25.25 4.61
C SER A 9 14.68 -24.88 6.04
N LEU A 10 15.52 -24.13 6.75
CA LEU A 10 15.27 -23.63 8.10
C LEU A 10 14.17 -22.57 8.12
N LEU A 11 14.11 -21.70 7.11
CA LEU A 11 13.04 -20.71 6.95
C LEU A 11 11.70 -21.40 6.68
N ASP A 12 11.67 -22.38 5.78
CA ASP A 12 10.46 -23.14 5.47
C ASP A 12 10.06 -24.06 6.62
N TYR A 13 11.02 -24.63 7.35
CA TYR A 13 10.79 -25.34 8.60
C TYR A 13 10.22 -24.41 9.66
N GLY A 14 10.79 -23.22 9.88
CA GLY A 14 10.26 -22.22 10.80
C GLY A 14 8.87 -21.71 10.40
N ARG A 15 8.58 -21.59 9.10
CA ARG A 15 7.24 -21.30 8.58
C ARG A 15 6.28 -22.46 8.83
N ALA A 16 6.71 -23.69 8.65
CA ALA A 16 5.91 -24.89 8.92
C ALA A 16 5.61 -25.03 10.41
N LEU A 17 6.62 -24.81 11.27
CA LEU A 17 6.50 -24.81 12.72
C LEU A 17 5.51 -23.72 13.18
N ARG A 18 5.67 -22.49 12.69
CA ARG A 18 4.72 -21.40 12.95
C ARG A 18 3.29 -21.72 12.48
N ARG A 19 3.13 -22.44 11.37
CA ARG A 19 1.81 -22.90 10.90
C ARG A 19 1.24 -24.00 11.79
N SER A 20 2.10 -24.80 12.43
CA SER A 20 1.70 -25.86 13.36
C SER A 20 1.33 -25.39 14.77
N GLU A 21 1.81 -24.21 15.19
CA GLU A 21 1.52 -23.63 16.52
C GLU A 21 0.05 -23.18 16.72
N GLY A 22 -0.80 -23.28 15.70
CA GLY A 22 -2.21 -22.91 15.79
C GLY A 22 -2.44 -21.40 15.95
N PRO A 23 -3.71 -20.95 15.95
CA PRO A 23 -4.05 -19.55 16.19
C PRO A 23 -3.85 -19.18 17.67
N VAL A 24 -3.42 -17.94 17.93
CA VAL A 24 -3.23 -17.39 19.29
C VAL A 24 -4.53 -17.39 20.12
N TYR A 25 -5.69 -17.33 19.46
CA TYR A 25 -6.99 -17.34 20.12
C TYR A 25 -7.84 -18.51 19.62
N HIS A 26 -8.46 -19.21 20.57
CA HIS A 26 -9.47 -20.22 20.31
C HIS A 26 -10.80 -19.70 20.83
N PHE A 27 -11.80 -19.58 19.96
CA PHE A 27 -13.10 -19.05 20.32
C PHE A 27 -14.10 -20.16 20.62
N TYR A 28 -14.92 -19.94 21.64
CA TYR A 28 -16.03 -20.79 22.03
C TYR A 28 -17.32 -19.98 21.95
N TRP A 29 -18.33 -20.55 21.30
CA TRP A 29 -19.65 -19.95 21.17
C TRP A 29 -20.61 -20.59 22.16
N SER A 30 -21.49 -19.79 22.76
CA SER A 30 -22.69 -20.31 23.40
C SER A 30 -23.58 -21.06 22.40
N GLU A 31 -24.46 -21.93 22.89
CA GLU A 31 -25.34 -22.75 22.05
C GLU A 31 -26.22 -21.90 21.12
N ASP A 32 -26.76 -20.79 21.64
CA ASP A 32 -27.53 -19.80 20.88
C ASP A 32 -26.70 -18.94 19.92
N GLY A 33 -25.37 -19.08 19.96
CA GLY A 33 -24.43 -18.28 19.20
C GLY A 33 -24.40 -16.80 19.57
N GLN A 34 -25.00 -16.36 20.69
CA GLN A 34 -25.05 -14.93 21.05
C GLN A 34 -23.88 -14.47 21.93
N THR A 35 -23.08 -15.40 22.46
CA THR A 35 -21.96 -15.10 23.36
C THR A 35 -20.69 -15.78 22.87
N LEU A 36 -19.60 -15.01 22.82
CA LEU A 36 -18.28 -15.43 22.42
C LEU A 36 -17.32 -15.39 23.62
N SER A 37 -16.54 -16.46 23.84
CA SER A 37 -15.45 -16.49 24.82
C SER A 37 -14.16 -17.03 24.19
N TRP A 38 -13.00 -16.75 24.79
CA TRP A 38 -11.70 -17.22 24.25
C TRP A 38 -10.67 -17.66 25.29
N ASP A 39 -10.94 -17.43 26.57
CA ASP A 39 -10.09 -17.82 27.71
C ASP A 39 -10.91 -18.49 28.84
N GLY A 40 -12.20 -18.76 28.58
CA GLY A 40 -13.14 -19.34 29.56
C GLY A 40 -13.58 -18.39 30.69
N GLN A 41 -13.09 -17.15 30.72
CA GLN A 41 -13.40 -16.17 31.77
C GLN A 41 -14.01 -14.89 31.20
N THR A 42 -13.62 -14.54 29.98
CA THR A 42 -14.07 -13.36 29.26
C THR A 42 -15.17 -13.74 28.29
N TYR A 43 -16.28 -13.00 28.35
CA TYR A 43 -17.46 -13.23 27.54
C TYR A 43 -17.88 -11.93 26.85
N LEU A 44 -18.10 -12.00 25.55
CA LEU A 44 -18.59 -10.90 24.73
C LEU A 44 -19.91 -11.30 24.09
N THR A 45 -21.00 -10.60 24.42
CA THR A 45 -22.29 -10.82 23.76
C THR A 45 -22.38 -10.07 22.44
N MET A 46 -23.20 -10.53 21.50
CA MET A 46 -23.42 -9.82 20.23
C MET A 46 -24.06 -8.45 20.43
N THR A 47 -24.89 -8.29 21.47
CA THR A 47 -25.39 -6.97 21.89
C THR A 47 -24.26 -6.04 22.31
N GLN A 48 -23.33 -6.51 23.15
CA GLN A 48 -22.16 -5.72 23.55
C GLN A 48 -21.27 -5.37 22.34
N PHE A 49 -21.08 -6.31 21.41
CA PHE A 49 -20.31 -6.05 20.20
C PHE A 49 -20.96 -4.98 19.30
N ARG A 50 -22.28 -5.05 19.09
CA ARG A 50 -23.01 -4.01 18.35
C ARG A 50 -22.93 -2.66 19.06
N SER A 51 -23.05 -2.64 20.38
CA SER A 51 -22.90 -1.42 21.18
C SER A 51 -21.55 -0.74 21.01
N LEU A 52 -20.45 -1.48 20.77
CA LEU A 52 -19.15 -0.88 20.43
C LEU A 52 -19.22 -0.07 19.13
N ALA A 53 -19.87 -0.63 18.10
CA ALA A 53 -19.99 0.02 16.80
C ALA A 53 -20.91 1.26 16.88
N HIS A 54 -22.05 1.14 17.57
CA HIS A 54 -22.96 2.26 17.82
C HIS A 54 -22.31 3.37 18.66
N GLU A 55 -21.55 3.01 19.69
CA GLU A 55 -20.86 4.00 20.53
C GLU A 55 -19.75 4.71 19.74
N ALA A 56 -18.99 4.00 18.92
CA ALA A 56 -18.01 4.60 18.03
C ALA A 56 -18.67 5.57 17.02
N LEU A 57 -19.82 5.19 16.45
CA LEU A 57 -20.60 6.05 15.56
C LEU A 57 -21.13 7.30 16.28
N SER A 58 -21.67 7.12 17.49
CA SER A 58 -22.19 8.20 18.32
C SER A 58 -21.10 9.23 18.65
N GLN A 59 -19.94 8.76 19.13
CA GLN A 59 -18.81 9.64 19.44
C GLN A 59 -18.26 10.35 18.20
N ALA A 60 -18.08 9.63 17.08
CA ALA A 60 -17.63 10.24 15.82
C ALA A 60 -18.64 11.28 15.31
N SER A 61 -19.94 11.00 15.41
CA SER A 61 -21.01 11.93 15.02
C SER A 61 -21.00 13.18 15.88
N ALA A 62 -20.86 13.05 17.21
CA ALA A 62 -20.77 14.18 18.12
C ALA A 62 -19.53 15.05 17.84
N HIS A 63 -18.37 14.42 17.63
CA HIS A 63 -17.14 15.14 17.25
C HIS A 63 -17.29 15.85 15.90
N CYS A 64 -17.88 15.19 14.90
CA CYS A 64 -18.11 15.75 13.58
C CYS A 64 -19.07 16.94 13.65
N LYS A 65 -20.22 16.79 14.31
CA LYS A 65 -21.21 17.85 14.51
C LYS A 65 -20.60 19.09 15.17
N ARG A 66 -19.78 18.89 16.21
CA ARG A 66 -19.06 19.99 16.86
C ARG A 66 -18.09 20.71 15.92
N LEU A 67 -17.28 19.95 15.16
CA LEU A 67 -16.33 20.52 14.21
C LEU A 67 -17.02 21.20 13.01
N MET A 68 -18.25 20.78 12.70
CA MET A 68 -19.10 21.41 11.70
C MET A 68 -19.85 22.65 12.25
N TYR A 69 -19.69 23.02 13.53
CA TYR A 69 -20.46 24.09 14.18
C TYR A 69 -21.98 23.90 14.03
N ASP A 70 -22.43 22.66 14.24
CA ASP A 70 -23.83 22.21 14.06
C ASP A 70 -24.40 22.44 12.65
N TRP A 71 -23.56 22.82 11.68
CA TRP A 71 -23.96 22.96 10.30
C TRP A 71 -24.09 21.59 9.65
N ASP A 72 -25.28 21.31 9.15
CA ASP A 72 -25.54 20.17 8.28
C ASP A 72 -25.77 20.69 6.85
N PRO A 73 -24.80 20.53 5.94
CA PRO A 73 -25.03 20.84 4.53
C PRO A 73 -26.17 19.98 3.97
N ASP A 74 -26.87 20.48 2.95
CA ASP A 74 -27.99 19.78 2.31
C ASP A 74 -27.65 18.34 1.94
N TYR A 75 -28.69 17.51 1.83
CA TYR A 75 -28.60 16.05 1.64
C TYR A 75 -27.48 15.64 0.68
N LEU A 76 -26.56 14.82 1.20
CA LEU A 76 -25.48 14.22 0.43
C LEU A 76 -26.01 13.11 -0.48
N ASP A 77 -26.17 13.40 -1.77
CA ASP A 77 -26.35 12.37 -2.78
C ASP A 77 -24.99 11.96 -3.37
N LEU A 78 -24.44 10.85 -2.89
CA LEU A 78 -23.20 10.27 -3.42
C LEU A 78 -23.34 9.79 -4.88
N ALA A 79 -24.56 9.64 -5.42
CA ALA A 79 -24.77 9.32 -6.82
C ALA A 79 -24.35 10.47 -7.75
N GLU A 80 -24.42 11.72 -7.27
CA GLU A 80 -24.00 12.90 -8.03
C GLU A 80 -22.48 13.14 -7.95
N VAL A 81 -21.80 12.52 -7.00
CA VAL A 81 -20.35 12.67 -6.82
C VAL A 81 -19.60 11.83 -7.86
N ARG A 82 -18.89 12.50 -8.76
CA ARG A 82 -18.04 11.85 -9.77
C ARG A 82 -16.70 11.45 -9.16
N ASP A 83 -16.34 10.18 -9.29
CA ASP A 83 -15.01 9.70 -8.96
C ASP A 83 -14.49 8.71 -10.01
N ARG A 84 -13.37 9.04 -10.66
CA ARG A 84 -12.76 8.20 -11.69
C ARG A 84 -11.72 7.30 -11.07
N LEU A 85 -12.06 6.03 -10.83
CA LEU A 85 -11.16 5.08 -10.16
C LEU A 85 -9.89 4.80 -10.98
N SER A 86 -9.95 4.83 -12.31
CA SER A 86 -8.78 4.67 -13.17
C SER A 86 -7.87 5.89 -13.25
N ASN A 87 -8.29 7.05 -12.73
CA ASN A 87 -7.45 8.25 -12.77
C ASN A 87 -6.27 8.09 -11.80
N THR A 88 -5.06 8.21 -12.35
CA THR A 88 -3.77 8.10 -11.63
C THR A 88 -3.03 9.42 -11.50
N THR A 89 -3.61 10.54 -11.94
CA THR A 89 -2.98 11.87 -11.89
C THR A 89 -2.62 12.23 -10.44
N ASN A 90 -1.39 12.71 -10.23
CA ASN A 90 -0.91 13.18 -8.94
C ASN A 90 -1.81 14.32 -8.41
N GLY A 91 -2.23 14.23 -7.15
CA GLY A 91 -3.17 15.14 -6.51
C GLY A 91 -4.65 14.79 -6.69
N TYR A 92 -5.01 13.83 -7.56
CA TYR A 92 -6.41 13.52 -7.85
C TYR A 92 -7.12 12.76 -6.71
N SER A 93 -8.35 13.19 -6.44
CA SER A 93 -9.39 12.55 -5.64
C SER A 93 -10.77 13.02 -6.14
N PHE A 94 -11.86 12.44 -5.63
CA PHE A 94 -13.20 12.96 -5.94
C PHE A 94 -13.39 14.42 -5.50
N ILE A 95 -12.65 14.90 -4.50
CA ILE A 95 -12.76 16.29 -4.02
C ILE A 95 -12.17 17.26 -5.05
N SER A 96 -11.03 16.90 -5.62
CA SER A 96 -10.33 17.69 -6.65
C SER A 96 -10.94 17.51 -8.05
N ASP A 97 -11.93 16.62 -8.20
CA ASP A 97 -12.58 16.43 -9.50
C ASP A 97 -13.43 17.69 -9.83
N PRO A 98 -13.12 18.42 -10.92
CA PRO A 98 -13.77 19.71 -11.20
C PRO A 98 -15.29 19.64 -11.37
N ALA A 99 -15.84 18.46 -11.71
CA ALA A 99 -17.29 18.30 -11.85
C ALA A 99 -18.03 18.41 -10.51
N ASN A 100 -17.36 18.08 -9.41
CA ASN A 100 -17.99 18.04 -8.09
C ASN A 100 -18.00 19.41 -7.40
N LYS A 101 -17.15 20.36 -7.82
CA LYS A 101 -17.05 21.72 -7.25
C LYS A 101 -16.82 21.74 -5.73
N LEU A 102 -16.05 20.79 -5.20
CA LEU A 102 -15.85 20.59 -3.75
C LEU A 102 -14.59 21.26 -3.20
N GLU A 103 -13.67 21.72 -4.05
CA GLU A 103 -12.36 22.24 -3.63
C GLU A 103 -12.47 23.43 -2.66
N ASP A 104 -13.44 24.32 -2.90
CA ASP A 104 -13.69 25.52 -2.08
C ASP A 104 -14.84 25.34 -1.08
N ALA A 105 -15.49 24.17 -1.03
CA ALA A 105 -16.68 23.94 -0.21
C ALA A 105 -16.41 24.13 1.29
N TYR A 106 -15.17 23.88 1.74
CA TYR A 106 -14.74 24.09 3.12
C TYR A 106 -14.78 25.56 3.56
N LEU A 107 -14.74 26.52 2.63
CA LEU A 107 -14.77 27.95 2.99
C LEU A 107 -16.04 28.31 3.77
N GLU A 108 -17.15 27.65 3.46
CA GLU A 108 -18.44 27.87 4.15
C GLU A 108 -18.38 27.46 5.63
N LEU A 109 -17.71 26.34 5.92
CA LEU A 109 -17.41 25.92 7.30
C LEU A 109 -16.38 26.86 7.94
N PHE A 110 -15.34 27.23 7.21
CA PHE A 110 -14.29 28.11 7.71
C PHE A 110 -14.83 29.48 8.13
N LEU A 111 -15.75 30.07 7.35
CA LEU A 111 -16.42 31.32 7.71
C LEU A 111 -17.27 31.16 8.98
N ARG A 112 -18.07 30.09 9.09
CA ARG A 112 -18.85 29.78 10.31
C ARG A 112 -17.96 29.67 11.54
N ALA A 113 -16.85 28.95 11.41
CA ALA A 113 -15.89 28.80 12.47
C ALA A 113 -15.30 30.15 12.90
N CYS A 114 -15.03 31.05 11.96
CA CYS A 114 -14.53 32.40 12.26
C CYS A 114 -15.54 33.27 13.03
N ILE A 115 -16.84 33.14 12.73
CA ILE A 115 -17.90 34.01 13.27
C ILE A 115 -18.73 33.37 14.39
N SER A 116 -18.41 32.13 14.81
CA SER A 116 -19.15 31.43 15.87
C SER A 116 -19.22 32.28 17.14
N PRO A 117 -20.42 32.45 17.75
CA PRO A 117 -20.59 33.30 18.91
C PRO A 117 -19.98 32.74 20.20
N VAL A 118 -19.80 31.42 20.30
CA VAL A 118 -19.33 30.74 21.52
C VAL A 118 -17.85 30.43 21.44
N ASP A 119 -17.42 29.81 20.35
CA ASP A 119 -16.08 29.25 20.13
C ASP A 119 -15.48 29.71 18.78
N GLY A 120 -15.79 30.96 18.42
CA GLY A 120 -15.29 31.62 17.22
C GLY A 120 -13.77 31.70 17.16
N LEU A 121 -13.24 31.55 15.94
CA LEU A 121 -11.79 31.57 15.70
C LEU A 121 -11.20 32.99 15.60
N LEU A 122 -12.03 34.04 15.61
CA LEU A 122 -11.60 35.43 15.59
C LEU A 122 -12.02 36.17 16.85
N GLN A 123 -11.07 36.90 17.44
CA GLN A 123 -11.31 37.84 18.53
C GLN A 123 -11.34 39.27 18.00
N LYS A 124 -12.35 40.05 18.43
CA LYS A 124 -12.41 41.49 18.18
C LYS A 124 -11.39 42.20 19.06
N ARG A 125 -10.49 42.98 18.45
CA ARG A 125 -9.51 43.85 19.13
C ARG A 125 -9.84 45.34 19.04
N GLY A 126 -10.95 45.72 18.41
CA GLY A 126 -11.40 47.11 18.25
C GLY A 126 -12.55 47.23 17.26
N LYS A 127 -12.89 48.46 16.84
CA LYS A 127 -14.00 48.71 15.89
C LYS A 127 -13.78 48.03 14.52
N ASP A 128 -12.53 47.89 14.06
CA ASP A 128 -12.21 47.35 12.73
C ASP A 128 -10.99 46.40 12.71
N GLN A 129 -10.59 45.85 13.87
CA GLN A 129 -9.45 44.93 13.95
C GLN A 129 -9.88 43.60 14.58
N SER A 130 -9.64 42.51 13.86
CA SER A 130 -9.82 41.14 14.35
C SER A 130 -8.49 40.41 14.32
N SER A 131 -8.21 39.62 15.34
CA SER A 131 -7.04 38.74 15.40
C SER A 131 -7.47 37.29 15.58
N TRP A 132 -6.67 36.35 15.11
CA TRP A 132 -6.89 34.92 15.37
C TRP A 132 -6.90 34.62 16.87
N ASP A 133 -7.93 33.89 17.31
CA ASP A 133 -7.91 33.24 18.61
C ASP A 133 -7.07 31.96 18.50
N VAL A 134 -5.79 32.08 18.85
CA VAL A 134 -4.85 30.96 18.80
C VAL A 134 -5.28 29.80 19.71
N LYS A 135 -5.98 30.08 20.82
CA LYS A 135 -6.47 29.04 21.74
C LYS A 135 -7.64 28.28 21.12
N ALA A 136 -8.61 29.00 20.55
CA ALA A 136 -9.73 28.37 19.84
C ALA A 136 -9.25 27.57 18.62
N ALA A 137 -8.33 28.13 17.82
CA ALA A 137 -7.71 27.42 16.69
C ALA A 137 -6.99 26.13 17.14
N ARG A 138 -6.26 26.19 18.26
CA ARG A 138 -5.61 25.01 18.86
C ARG A 138 -6.63 23.98 19.33
N ALA A 139 -7.72 24.42 19.95
CA ALA A 139 -8.82 23.55 20.39
C ALA A 139 -9.51 22.86 19.21
N TYR A 140 -9.72 23.56 18.09
CA TYR A 140 -10.24 22.98 16.85
C TYR A 140 -9.29 21.90 16.28
N LEU A 141 -7.97 22.14 16.27
CA LEU A 141 -7.00 21.14 15.81
C LEU A 141 -6.95 19.90 16.73
N ASN A 142 -7.10 20.08 18.05
CA ASN A 142 -7.23 18.96 18.99
C ASN A 142 -8.50 18.16 18.72
N ALA A 143 -9.61 18.85 18.55
CA ALA A 143 -10.90 18.26 18.21
C ALA A 143 -10.87 17.45 16.90
N HIS A 144 -10.16 17.97 15.89
CA HIS A 144 -9.89 17.25 14.64
C HIS A 144 -9.18 15.92 14.91
N ASP A 145 -8.13 15.92 15.74
CA ASP A 145 -7.38 14.71 16.07
C ASP A 145 -8.22 13.70 16.89
N ASP A 146 -9.15 14.18 17.73
CA ASP A 146 -10.14 13.34 18.42
C ASP A 146 -11.11 12.67 17.44
N LEU A 147 -11.69 13.44 16.51
CA LEU A 147 -12.55 12.90 15.45
C LEU A 147 -11.80 11.84 14.63
N LEU A 148 -10.56 12.12 14.24
CA LEU A 148 -9.78 11.24 13.39
C LEU A 148 -9.43 9.91 14.10
N ARG A 149 -9.24 9.92 15.42
CA ARG A 149 -9.13 8.69 16.24
C ARG A 149 -10.44 7.89 16.22
N CYS A 150 -11.57 8.55 16.43
CA CYS A 150 -12.88 7.91 16.40
C CYS A 150 -13.19 7.31 15.03
N LEU A 151 -12.93 8.05 13.94
CA LEU A 151 -13.09 7.56 12.57
C LEU A 151 -12.22 6.32 12.30
N MET A 152 -10.99 6.30 12.81
CA MET A 152 -10.10 5.13 12.66
C MET A 152 -10.69 3.86 13.27
N ALA A 153 -11.31 3.97 14.46
CA ALA A 153 -12.03 2.88 15.10
C ALA A 153 -13.31 2.52 14.35
N LEU A 154 -14.14 3.52 14.04
CA LEU A 154 -15.41 3.38 13.36
C LEU A 154 -15.27 2.70 11.99
N PHE A 155 -14.21 3.03 11.23
CA PHE A 155 -13.92 2.35 9.97
C PHE A 155 -13.82 0.84 10.17
N GLN A 156 -13.04 0.41 11.16
CA GLN A 156 -12.82 -1.01 11.44
C GLN A 156 -14.08 -1.74 11.92
N PHE A 157 -15.03 -1.03 12.53
CA PHE A 157 -16.33 -1.58 12.92
C PHE A 157 -17.29 -1.65 11.75
N ASP A 158 -17.45 -0.57 10.98
CA ASP A 158 -18.55 -0.40 10.04
C ASP A 158 -18.41 -1.23 8.75
N TRP A 159 -17.21 -1.32 8.19
CA TRP A 159 -17.05 -1.68 6.78
C TRP A 159 -16.91 -3.18 6.48
N GLY A 160 -17.10 -4.04 7.49
CA GLY A 160 -16.83 -5.48 7.40
C GLY A 160 -15.61 -5.95 8.17
N GLN A 161 -15.04 -7.08 7.73
CA GLN A 161 -13.87 -7.68 8.35
C GLN A 161 -12.69 -6.71 8.47
N ALA A 162 -12.11 -6.69 9.68
CA ALA A 162 -11.04 -5.77 10.03
C ALA A 162 -9.80 -5.96 9.14
N CYS A 163 -9.23 -4.87 8.64
CA CYS A 163 -7.92 -4.90 7.97
C CYS A 163 -6.79 -4.92 9.00
N ARG A 164 -5.52 -5.09 8.57
CA ARG A 164 -4.42 -4.86 9.53
C ARG A 164 -4.33 -3.37 9.78
N ILE A 165 -4.13 -2.95 11.02
CA ILE A 165 -4.03 -1.52 11.35
C ILE A 165 -2.87 -0.86 10.60
N SER A 166 -1.77 -1.59 10.40
CA SER A 166 -0.67 -1.13 9.54
C SER A 166 -1.06 -0.90 8.08
N GLU A 167 -2.10 -1.56 7.56
CA GLU A 167 -2.65 -1.32 6.21
C GLU A 167 -3.61 -0.12 6.23
N LEU A 168 -4.45 0.02 7.27
CA LEU A 168 -5.34 1.17 7.50
C LEU A 168 -4.58 2.50 7.51
N LEU A 169 -3.48 2.56 8.25
CA LEU A 169 -2.68 3.77 8.42
C LEU A 169 -1.96 4.21 7.13
N THR A 170 -2.05 3.42 6.04
CA THR A 170 -1.48 3.75 4.72
C THR A 170 -2.50 4.29 3.72
N LEU A 171 -3.76 4.52 4.15
CA LEU A 171 -4.77 5.14 3.29
C LEU A 171 -4.37 6.58 2.96
N GLU A 172 -4.41 6.92 1.68
CA GLU A 172 -4.09 8.26 1.17
C GLU A 172 -5.37 9.01 0.81
N CYS A 173 -5.42 10.32 1.05
CA CYS A 173 -6.59 11.14 0.69
C CYS A 173 -6.68 11.43 -0.81
N TYR A 174 -5.56 11.45 -1.50
CA TYR A 174 -5.44 11.75 -2.92
C TYR A 174 -4.28 10.96 -3.53
N ASN A 175 -4.29 10.83 -4.85
CA ASN A 175 -3.25 10.13 -5.58
C ASN A 175 -1.90 10.84 -5.41
N THR A 176 -0.85 10.05 -5.26
CA THR A 176 0.54 10.49 -5.32
C THR A 176 1.19 9.98 -6.61
N ALA A 177 2.41 10.43 -6.90
CA ALA A 177 3.19 9.93 -8.03
C ALA A 177 3.44 8.40 -7.97
N SER A 178 3.40 7.79 -6.79
CA SER A 178 3.73 6.38 -6.58
C SER A 178 2.57 5.51 -6.08
N ARG A 179 1.49 6.11 -5.57
CA ARG A 179 0.35 5.39 -4.99
C ARG A 179 -0.97 6.08 -5.32
N LEU A 180 -2.02 5.28 -5.51
CA LEU A 180 -3.37 5.80 -5.67
C LEU A 180 -4.01 6.06 -4.31
N ARG A 181 -4.96 7.00 -4.28
CA ARG A 181 -5.78 7.33 -3.11
C ARG A 181 -6.43 6.08 -2.51
N GLY A 182 -6.73 6.17 -1.22
CA GLY A 182 -7.35 5.12 -0.42
C GLY A 182 -8.85 5.28 -0.27
N ILE A 183 -9.44 6.46 -0.47
CA ILE A 183 -10.89 6.68 -0.38
C ILE A 183 -11.47 6.94 -1.77
N CYS A 184 -12.57 6.25 -2.08
CA CYS A 184 -13.23 6.25 -3.39
C CYS A 184 -14.75 6.38 -3.28
N VAL A 185 -15.40 6.90 -4.31
CA VAL A 185 -16.85 6.76 -4.52
C VAL A 185 -17.11 5.72 -5.61
N TYR A 186 -17.93 4.72 -5.32
CA TYR A 186 -18.36 3.72 -6.31
C TYR A 186 -19.81 3.32 -6.06
N GLY A 187 -20.65 3.41 -7.09
CA GLY A 187 -22.06 3.01 -7.02
C GLY A 187 -22.83 3.75 -5.93
N ALA A 188 -22.67 5.07 -5.84
CA ALA A 188 -23.27 5.94 -4.81
C ALA A 188 -22.87 5.57 -3.36
N LYS A 189 -21.74 4.88 -3.18
CA LYS A 189 -21.21 4.52 -1.86
C LYS A 189 -19.75 4.93 -1.72
N LEU A 190 -19.38 5.42 -0.54
CA LEU A 190 -17.98 5.63 -0.20
C LEU A 190 -17.31 4.31 0.17
N CYS A 191 -16.08 4.13 -0.28
CA CYS A 191 -15.25 2.97 -0.03
C CYS A 191 -13.83 3.35 0.38
N ALA A 192 -13.21 2.46 1.17
CA ALA A 192 -11.78 2.50 1.43
C ALA A 192 -11.07 1.32 0.77
N ILE A 193 -10.00 1.60 0.04
CA ILE A 193 -9.15 0.61 -0.63
C ILE A 193 -7.85 0.48 0.15
N THR A 194 -7.70 -0.63 0.86
CA THR A 194 -6.44 -0.99 1.53
C THR A 194 -5.61 -1.91 0.65
N ARG A 195 -4.28 -1.82 0.76
CA ARG A 195 -3.34 -2.66 0.01
C ARG A 195 -2.51 -3.51 0.96
N SER A 196 -2.39 -4.81 0.68
CA SER A 196 -1.63 -5.70 1.57
C SER A 196 -0.15 -5.74 1.20
N HIS A 197 0.66 -5.03 2.00
CA HIS A 197 2.11 -5.03 1.86
C HIS A 197 2.76 -6.40 2.16
N LYS A 198 2.16 -7.21 3.04
CA LYS A 198 2.71 -8.55 3.36
C LYS A 198 2.64 -9.49 2.17
N ALA A 199 1.53 -9.49 1.42
CA ALA A 199 1.43 -10.28 0.20
C ALA A 199 2.47 -9.85 -0.84
N ARG A 200 2.64 -8.54 -1.04
CA ARG A 200 3.70 -8.02 -1.92
C ARG A 200 5.10 -8.52 -1.53
N LEU A 201 5.44 -8.53 -0.24
CA LEU A 201 6.75 -9.02 0.23
C LEU A 201 6.89 -10.56 0.11
N THR A 202 5.80 -11.32 0.21
CA THR A 202 5.84 -12.79 0.21
C THR A 202 5.64 -13.44 -1.16
N THR A 203 4.85 -12.82 -2.04
CA THR A 203 4.41 -13.40 -3.33
C THR A 203 4.64 -12.47 -4.52
N ASN A 204 5.25 -11.28 -4.30
CA ASN A 204 5.40 -10.21 -5.30
C ASN A 204 4.09 -9.73 -5.93
N ASN A 205 2.94 -10.12 -5.34
CA ASN A 205 1.61 -9.74 -5.77
C ASN A 205 0.96 -8.90 -4.68
N GLU A 206 0.83 -7.61 -4.92
CA GLU A 206 0.00 -6.72 -4.10
C GLU A 206 -1.47 -7.06 -4.40
N PHE A 207 -2.28 -7.29 -3.37
CA PHE A 207 -3.73 -7.42 -3.52
C PHE A 207 -4.43 -6.24 -2.85
N GLN A 208 -5.49 -5.76 -3.51
CA GLN A 208 -6.30 -4.63 -3.08
C GLN A 208 -7.65 -5.12 -2.54
N VAL A 209 -8.11 -4.54 -1.44
CA VAL A 209 -9.41 -4.83 -0.85
C VAL A 209 -10.18 -3.55 -0.67
N ALA A 210 -11.32 -3.44 -1.34
CA ALA A 210 -12.27 -2.36 -1.10
C ALA A 210 -13.22 -2.75 0.04
N ARG A 211 -13.51 -1.82 0.93
CA ARG A 211 -14.51 -1.95 2.00
C ARG A 211 -15.44 -0.76 1.93
N PHE A 212 -16.73 -1.02 1.90
CA PHE A 212 -17.74 0.02 1.72
C PHE A 212 -18.30 0.45 3.07
N PHE A 213 -18.57 1.74 3.20
CA PHE A 213 -19.15 2.30 4.42
C PHE A 213 -20.68 2.27 4.40
N SER A 214 -21.31 2.22 5.57
CA SER A 214 -22.75 2.48 5.72
C SER A 214 -23.07 3.93 5.32
N PRO A 215 -24.34 4.27 5.04
CA PRO A 215 -24.75 5.65 4.75
C PRO A 215 -24.36 6.63 5.86
N ALA A 216 -24.56 6.25 7.13
CA ALA A 216 -24.20 7.08 8.29
C ALA A 216 -22.70 7.38 8.34
N VAL A 217 -21.85 6.36 8.19
CA VAL A 217 -20.39 6.54 8.20
C VAL A 217 -19.91 7.26 6.95
N SER A 218 -20.51 7.00 5.78
CA SER A 218 -20.22 7.70 4.54
C SER A 218 -20.38 9.22 4.68
N ARG A 219 -21.47 9.67 5.34
CA ARG A 219 -21.69 11.10 5.61
C ARG A 219 -20.59 11.71 6.47
N LEU A 220 -20.18 11.03 7.54
CA LEU A 220 -19.10 11.51 8.42
C LEU A 220 -17.76 11.59 7.69
N VAL A 221 -17.43 10.58 6.89
CA VAL A 221 -16.20 10.56 6.08
C VAL A 221 -16.20 11.67 5.04
N TYR A 222 -17.33 11.86 4.36
CA TYR A 222 -17.50 12.93 3.40
C TYR A 222 -17.31 14.30 4.07
N GLN A 223 -18.01 14.56 5.18
CA GLN A 223 -17.93 15.83 5.92
C GLN A 223 -16.50 16.09 6.41
N TYR A 224 -15.83 15.04 6.91
CA TYR A 224 -14.43 15.11 7.31
C TYR A 224 -13.52 15.52 6.14
N LEU A 225 -13.63 14.83 5.01
CA LEU A 225 -12.75 15.04 3.86
C LEU A 225 -12.99 16.37 3.15
N VAL A 226 -14.25 16.77 2.98
CA VAL A 226 -14.64 17.95 2.20
C VAL A 226 -14.58 19.24 3.02
N TYR A 227 -14.98 19.21 4.29
CA TYR A 227 -15.11 20.44 5.09
C TYR A 227 -14.08 20.52 6.22
N ILE A 228 -14.05 19.52 7.11
CA ILE A 228 -13.29 19.61 8.37
C ILE A 228 -11.79 19.61 8.12
N ARG A 229 -11.28 18.66 7.30
CA ARG A 229 -9.85 18.50 7.04
C ARG A 229 -9.26 19.73 6.32
N PRO A 230 -9.85 20.26 5.24
CA PRO A 230 -9.34 21.48 4.61
C PRO A 230 -9.42 22.71 5.53
N THR A 231 -10.46 22.82 6.36
CA THR A 231 -10.58 23.85 7.40
C THR A 231 -9.43 23.75 8.41
N ALA A 232 -9.15 22.55 8.93
CA ALA A 232 -8.03 22.32 9.85
C ALA A 232 -6.69 22.67 9.20
N HIS A 233 -6.49 22.30 7.93
CA HIS A 233 -5.30 22.67 7.15
C HIS A 233 -5.17 24.18 6.98
N ALA A 234 -6.27 24.89 6.72
CA ALA A 234 -6.28 26.35 6.60
C ALA A 234 -5.88 27.02 7.93
N LEU A 235 -6.40 26.54 9.06
CA LEU A 235 -6.03 27.02 10.39
C LEU A 235 -4.56 26.75 10.72
N LEU A 236 -4.05 25.57 10.39
CA LEU A 236 -2.64 25.24 10.60
C LEU A 236 -1.73 26.23 9.85
N ARG A 237 -2.06 26.55 8.59
CA ARG A 237 -1.31 27.54 7.79
C ARG A 237 -1.46 28.96 8.33
N LYS A 238 -2.67 29.39 8.68
CA LYS A 238 -2.97 30.80 9.02
C LYS A 238 -2.60 31.17 10.46
N CYS A 239 -2.84 30.27 11.41
CA CYS A 239 -2.63 30.54 12.85
C CYS A 239 -1.28 30.06 13.37
N PHE A 240 -0.66 29.07 12.71
CA PHE A 240 0.56 28.42 13.20
C PHE A 240 1.70 28.40 12.19
N HIS A 241 1.49 28.96 10.99
CA HIS A 241 2.50 29.02 9.91
C HIS A 241 3.11 27.65 9.58
N ALA A 242 2.34 26.59 9.76
CA ALA A 242 2.78 25.21 9.51
C ALA A 242 2.04 24.63 8.30
N THR A 243 2.77 23.91 7.46
CA THR A 243 2.19 23.17 6.34
C THR A 243 1.75 21.78 6.80
N PRO A 244 0.54 21.32 6.45
CA PRO A 244 0.14 19.94 6.68
C PRO A 244 1.17 19.00 6.05
N ARG A 245 1.62 18.00 6.81
CA ARG A 245 2.54 16.98 6.31
C ARG A 245 1.75 15.73 5.94
N GLY A 246 2.03 15.20 4.75
CA GLY A 246 1.61 13.84 4.39
C GLY A 246 0.28 13.75 3.64
N VAL A 247 0.26 12.76 2.75
CA VAL A 247 -0.90 12.34 1.95
C VAL A 247 -1.85 11.42 2.72
N LEU A 248 -1.41 10.93 3.87
CA LEU A 248 -2.10 9.91 4.66
C LEU A 248 -3.35 10.48 5.35
N LEU A 249 -4.41 9.68 5.37
CA LEU A 249 -5.67 10.01 5.99
C LEU A 249 -5.52 10.22 7.50
N PHE A 250 -4.93 9.23 8.18
CA PHE A 250 -4.77 9.22 9.64
C PHE A 250 -3.46 9.88 10.10
N THR A 251 -3.36 11.20 9.86
CA THR A 251 -2.23 12.01 10.33
C THR A 251 -2.72 13.06 11.32
N PRO A 252 -2.23 13.07 12.57
CA PRO A 252 -2.59 14.11 13.53
C PRO A 252 -2.03 15.46 13.08
N LEU A 253 -2.78 16.53 13.33
CA LEU A 253 -2.35 17.89 13.00
C LEU A 253 -1.83 18.63 14.23
N HIS A 254 -2.26 18.26 15.44
CA HIS A 254 -1.81 18.94 16.64
C HIS A 254 -0.38 18.54 17.04
N ARG A 255 -0.02 17.26 16.90
CA ARG A 255 1.30 16.71 17.28
C ARG A 255 2.04 16.22 16.04
N GLN A 256 3.32 16.57 15.90
CA GLN A 256 4.19 16.06 14.82
C GLN A 256 4.61 14.60 15.06
N THR A 257 3.66 13.71 15.30
CA THR A 257 3.90 12.30 15.58
C THR A 257 3.16 11.45 14.56
N THR A 258 3.78 10.37 14.08
CA THR A 258 3.08 9.36 13.29
C THR A 258 2.24 8.47 14.21
N TRP A 259 0.98 8.26 13.86
CA TRP A 259 0.16 7.27 14.57
C TRP A 259 0.61 5.86 14.21
N THR A 260 0.56 4.98 15.20
CA THR A 260 0.95 3.57 15.06
C THR A 260 -0.20 2.67 15.46
N THR A 261 -0.01 1.36 15.35
CA THR A 261 -0.97 0.36 15.84
C THR A 261 -1.33 0.55 17.33
N LYS A 262 -0.43 1.16 18.12
CA LYS A 262 -0.69 1.50 19.51
C LYS A 262 -1.82 2.53 19.64
N THR A 263 -1.85 3.56 18.79
CA THR A 263 -2.91 4.59 18.81
C THR A 263 -4.29 3.98 18.62
N PHE A 264 -4.44 3.07 17.66
CA PHE A 264 -5.70 2.33 17.46
C PHE A 264 -6.03 1.43 18.65
N THR A 265 -5.04 0.72 19.18
CA THR A 265 -5.24 -0.17 20.34
C THR A 265 -5.72 0.62 21.56
N ASP A 266 -5.11 1.76 21.85
CA ASP A 266 -5.48 2.60 22.99
C ASP A 266 -6.88 3.21 22.80
N GLU A 267 -7.23 3.61 21.58
CA GLU A 267 -8.56 4.11 21.24
C GLU A 267 -9.65 3.02 21.38
N LEU A 268 -9.36 1.80 20.90
CA LEU A 268 -10.28 0.68 21.03
C LEU A 268 -10.48 0.27 22.50
N ARG A 269 -9.42 0.31 23.31
CA ARG A 269 -9.52 0.12 24.76
C ARG A 269 -10.37 1.20 25.42
N ARG A 270 -10.26 2.45 24.98
CA ARG A 270 -11.09 3.57 25.47
C ARG A 270 -12.56 3.33 25.15
N LEU A 271 -12.88 2.97 23.90
CA LEU A 271 -14.25 2.62 23.48
C LEU A 271 -14.81 1.40 24.21
N SER A 272 -13.98 0.39 24.47
CA SER A 272 -14.40 -0.80 25.22
C SER A 272 -14.87 -0.43 26.64
N ARG A 273 -14.20 0.56 27.28
CA ARG A 273 -14.58 1.03 28.62
C ARG A 273 -15.83 1.90 28.65
N SER A 274 -16.20 2.54 27.54
CA SER A 274 -17.40 3.38 27.48
C SER A 274 -18.69 2.57 27.29
N VAL A 275 -18.59 1.31 26.84
CA VAL A 275 -19.76 0.44 26.65
C VAL A 275 -20.06 -0.33 27.94
N PRO A 276 -21.27 -0.17 28.54
CA PRO A 276 -21.67 -0.92 29.72
C PRO A 276 -21.63 -2.44 29.48
N GLY A 277 -21.13 -3.17 30.47
CA GLY A 277 -21.06 -4.64 30.44
C GLY A 277 -19.80 -5.21 29.81
N ILE A 278 -18.96 -4.41 29.16
CA ILE A 278 -17.62 -4.84 28.73
C ILE A 278 -16.62 -4.51 29.84
N SER A 279 -16.23 -5.53 30.61
CA SER A 279 -15.30 -5.39 31.75
C SER A 279 -13.81 -5.52 31.37
N PHE A 280 -13.52 -5.81 30.10
CA PHE A 280 -12.19 -6.10 29.59
C PHE A 280 -11.80 -5.14 28.46
N GLN A 281 -10.54 -5.22 28.06
CA GLN A 281 -9.94 -4.29 27.11
C GLN A 281 -9.68 -4.97 25.77
N ILE A 282 -10.37 -4.54 24.72
CA ILE A 282 -10.16 -5.09 23.37
C ILE A 282 -9.00 -4.37 22.70
N GLY A 283 -7.97 -5.13 22.32
CA GLY A 283 -6.85 -4.65 21.51
C GLY A 283 -7.00 -4.98 20.02
N ALA A 284 -6.14 -4.41 19.18
CA ALA A 284 -6.23 -4.55 17.71
C ALA A 284 -6.22 -6.00 17.21
N GLN A 285 -5.35 -6.85 17.79
CA GLN A 285 -5.23 -8.24 17.39
C GLN A 285 -6.47 -9.05 17.77
N LEU A 286 -6.94 -8.90 19.01
CA LEU A 286 -8.14 -9.57 19.50
C LEU A 286 -9.37 -9.14 18.71
N TYR A 287 -9.56 -7.84 18.47
CA TYR A 287 -10.68 -7.32 17.68
C TYR A 287 -10.75 -7.95 16.28
N ARG A 288 -9.62 -8.02 15.59
CA ARG A 288 -9.55 -8.65 14.27
C ARG A 288 -10.04 -10.11 14.34
N GLN A 289 -9.59 -10.86 15.34
CA GLN A 289 -9.95 -12.26 15.52
C GLN A 289 -11.44 -12.43 15.87
N ILE A 290 -11.97 -11.58 16.76
CA ILE A 290 -13.42 -11.51 17.08
C ILE A 290 -14.23 -11.21 15.82
N SER A 291 -13.83 -10.21 15.02
CA SER A 291 -14.56 -9.84 13.80
C SER A 291 -14.64 -10.99 12.78
N ILE A 292 -13.58 -11.79 12.68
CA ILE A 292 -13.54 -12.98 11.81
C ILE A 292 -14.49 -14.04 12.35
N ALA A 293 -14.40 -14.36 13.65
CA ALA A 293 -15.27 -15.36 14.29
C ALA A 293 -16.76 -14.98 14.15
N ILE A 294 -17.12 -13.71 14.37
CA ILE A 294 -18.48 -13.20 14.20
C ILE A 294 -18.93 -13.33 12.74
N THR A 295 -18.07 -12.96 11.78
CA THR A 295 -18.40 -13.08 10.36
C THR A 295 -18.75 -14.53 10.02
N GLU A 296 -17.96 -15.49 10.49
CA GLU A 296 -18.17 -16.92 10.23
C GLU A 296 -19.47 -17.46 10.85
N ARG A 297 -19.89 -16.93 12.00
CA ARG A 297 -21.09 -17.39 12.71
C ARG A 297 -22.38 -16.70 12.26
N HIS A 298 -22.36 -15.39 12.02
CA HIS A 298 -23.57 -14.56 11.87
C HIS A 298 -23.78 -13.95 10.49
N VAL A 299 -22.71 -13.74 9.71
CA VAL A 299 -22.79 -13.04 8.42
C VAL A 299 -22.69 -14.02 7.26
N ARG A 300 -21.88 -15.07 7.41
CA ARG A 300 -21.56 -16.01 6.34
C ARG A 300 -22.77 -16.88 5.97
N GLN A 301 -23.42 -16.56 4.86
CA GLN A 301 -24.09 -17.57 4.03
C GLN A 301 -22.99 -18.24 3.19
N ALA A 302 -22.67 -19.49 3.48
CA ALA A 302 -21.50 -20.17 2.93
C ALA A 302 -21.55 -20.33 1.40
N VAL A 303 -21.03 -19.34 0.65
CA VAL A 303 -20.65 -19.52 -0.75
C VAL A 303 -19.13 -19.39 -0.84
N PRO A 304 -18.40 -20.45 -1.25
CA PRO A 304 -16.97 -20.36 -1.51
C PRO A 304 -16.70 -19.31 -2.58
N PHE A 305 -15.95 -18.26 -2.24
CA PHE A 305 -15.47 -17.27 -3.21
C PHE A 305 -13.99 -17.48 -3.47
N ASN A 306 -13.67 -17.97 -4.67
CA ASN A 306 -12.32 -17.95 -5.20
C ASN A 306 -12.33 -17.16 -6.52
N ARG A 307 -11.66 -16.00 -6.51
CA ARG A 307 -11.56 -15.06 -7.65
C ARG A 307 -11.08 -15.74 -8.94
N SER A 308 -10.29 -16.79 -8.80
CA SER A 308 -9.63 -17.49 -9.90
C SER A 308 -10.15 -18.91 -10.08
N ASP A 309 -11.26 -19.28 -9.42
CA ASP A 309 -11.81 -20.62 -9.54
C ASP A 309 -12.26 -20.88 -10.97
N ASP A 310 -11.73 -21.95 -11.55
CA ASP A 310 -12.06 -22.43 -12.87
C ASP A 310 -12.33 -23.92 -12.87
N THR A 311 -12.44 -24.54 -11.68
CA THR A 311 -12.55 -26.01 -11.55
C THR A 311 -13.70 -26.48 -10.69
N SER A 312 -14.21 -25.67 -9.75
CA SER A 312 -15.31 -26.11 -8.88
C SER A 312 -16.68 -26.06 -9.57
N SER A 313 -17.60 -26.89 -9.09
CA SER A 313 -19.02 -26.84 -9.49
C SER A 313 -19.75 -25.57 -9.01
N THR A 314 -19.14 -24.84 -8.06
CA THR A 314 -19.63 -23.56 -7.53
C THR A 314 -19.14 -22.36 -8.33
N ALA A 315 -18.28 -22.58 -9.31
CA ALA A 315 -17.67 -21.55 -10.11
C ALA A 315 -18.74 -20.96 -11.07
N GLY A 316 -19.06 -19.67 -10.92
CA GLY A 316 -20.23 -19.06 -11.57
C GLY A 316 -20.20 -19.13 -13.10
N VAL A 317 -21.39 -19.10 -13.74
CA VAL A 317 -21.60 -19.23 -15.20
C VAL A 317 -20.68 -18.32 -16.02
N ASN A 318 -20.23 -17.19 -15.46
CA ASN A 318 -19.30 -16.25 -16.08
C ASN A 318 -17.93 -16.85 -16.47
N ILE A 319 -17.55 -18.02 -15.93
CA ILE A 319 -16.34 -18.75 -16.32
C ILE A 319 -16.48 -19.36 -17.72
N ALA A 320 -17.69 -19.75 -18.12
CA ALA A 320 -17.94 -20.26 -19.46
C ALA A 320 -17.55 -19.22 -20.53
N PHE A 321 -17.78 -17.93 -20.27
CA PHE A 321 -17.32 -16.85 -21.17
C PHE A 321 -15.80 -16.70 -21.19
N ALA A 322 -15.10 -16.99 -20.08
CA ALA A 322 -13.64 -17.00 -20.08
C ALA A 322 -13.10 -18.15 -20.92
N TRP A 323 -13.69 -19.34 -20.79
CA TRP A 323 -13.32 -20.51 -21.56
C TRP A 323 -13.69 -20.37 -23.04
N GLN A 324 -14.84 -19.76 -23.35
CA GLN A 324 -15.27 -19.47 -24.73
C GLN A 324 -14.30 -18.53 -25.46
N SER A 325 -13.62 -17.64 -24.72
CA SER A 325 -12.57 -16.78 -25.26
C SER A 325 -11.18 -17.42 -25.23
N GLY A 326 -11.07 -18.71 -24.90
CA GLY A 326 -9.82 -19.47 -24.89
C GLY A 326 -8.91 -19.20 -23.68
N HIS A 327 -9.42 -18.56 -22.62
CA HIS A 327 -8.63 -18.17 -21.46
C HIS A 327 -9.13 -18.79 -20.15
N ARG A 328 -8.20 -19.04 -19.23
CA ARG A 328 -8.58 -19.31 -17.84
C ARG A 328 -9.05 -18.00 -17.17
N PRO A 329 -9.97 -18.04 -16.20
CA PRO A 329 -10.43 -16.87 -15.44
C PRO A 329 -9.28 -15.99 -14.95
N LEU A 330 -8.21 -16.55 -14.40
CA LEU A 330 -7.06 -15.76 -13.96
C LEU A 330 -6.43 -14.94 -15.10
N GLN A 331 -6.22 -15.56 -16.28
CA GLN A 331 -5.61 -14.90 -17.45
C GLN A 331 -6.54 -13.84 -18.05
N ARG A 332 -7.85 -14.07 -18.06
CA ARG A 332 -8.81 -13.08 -18.53
C ARG A 332 -8.81 -11.83 -17.65
N HIS A 333 -8.79 -11.98 -16.33
CA HIS A 333 -8.76 -10.87 -15.38
C HIS A 333 -7.44 -10.08 -15.37
N THR A 334 -6.38 -10.54 -16.07
CA THR A 334 -5.09 -9.85 -16.16
C THR A 334 -4.76 -9.30 -17.54
N THR A 335 -5.41 -9.79 -18.61
CA THR A 335 -4.89 -9.60 -19.97
C THR A 335 -5.92 -9.10 -20.99
N TYR A 336 -7.23 -9.34 -20.81
CA TYR A 336 -8.22 -9.00 -21.85
C TYR A 336 -9.56 -8.49 -21.32
N GLY A 337 -10.09 -7.44 -21.95
CA GLY A 337 -11.46 -6.95 -21.74
C GLY A 337 -11.69 -6.26 -20.38
N LEU A 338 -10.65 -5.70 -19.77
CA LEU A 338 -10.76 -4.89 -18.57
C LEU A 338 -11.46 -3.56 -18.90
N ASP A 339 -12.32 -3.11 -17.99
CA ASP A 339 -12.97 -1.82 -18.11
C ASP A 339 -11.96 -0.73 -17.70
N GLY A 340 -11.54 0.08 -18.68
CA GLY A 340 -10.56 1.16 -18.49
C GLY A 340 -11.03 2.28 -17.56
N ALA A 341 -12.29 2.28 -17.11
CA ALA A 341 -12.76 3.16 -16.04
C ALA A 341 -12.29 2.69 -14.64
N PHE A 342 -11.76 1.47 -14.51
CA PHE A 342 -11.39 0.85 -13.24
C PHE A 342 -9.94 0.36 -13.21
N PRO A 343 -9.30 0.30 -12.03
CA PRO A 343 -8.00 -0.32 -11.86
C PRO A 343 -8.03 -1.82 -12.19
N ASP A 344 -6.95 -2.35 -12.78
CA ASP A 344 -6.84 -3.74 -13.22
C ASP A 344 -7.19 -4.75 -12.12
N GLN A 345 -6.77 -4.47 -10.88
CA GLN A 345 -6.99 -5.37 -9.74
C GLN A 345 -8.37 -5.22 -9.07
N LEU A 346 -9.13 -4.16 -9.38
CA LEU A 346 -10.41 -3.79 -8.76
C LEU A 346 -11.49 -3.53 -9.83
N GLN A 347 -11.73 -4.54 -10.66
CA GLN A 347 -12.78 -4.50 -11.67
C GLN A 347 -14.19 -4.51 -11.04
N PRO A 348 -15.23 -4.01 -11.75
CA PRO A 348 -16.58 -3.82 -11.20
C PRO A 348 -17.21 -5.06 -10.56
N ALA A 349 -16.95 -6.25 -11.10
CA ALA A 349 -17.47 -7.50 -10.56
C ALA A 349 -16.97 -7.75 -9.12
N LEU A 350 -15.68 -7.49 -8.86
CA LEU A 350 -15.10 -7.64 -7.52
C LEU A 350 -15.60 -6.55 -6.57
N LEU A 351 -15.71 -5.30 -7.04
CA LEU A 351 -16.26 -4.20 -6.26
C LEU A 351 -17.70 -4.47 -5.82
N LYS A 352 -18.54 -5.04 -6.69
CA LYS A 352 -19.92 -5.44 -6.35
C LYS A 352 -19.96 -6.51 -5.25
N ILE A 353 -19.05 -7.49 -5.29
CA ILE A 353 -18.94 -8.53 -4.25
C ILE A 353 -18.52 -7.90 -2.92
N TYR A 354 -17.49 -7.05 -2.93
CA TYR A 354 -17.07 -6.34 -1.72
C TYR A 354 -18.17 -5.45 -1.14
N ALA A 355 -18.92 -4.73 -1.99
CA ALA A 355 -20.05 -3.92 -1.56
C ALA A 355 -21.16 -4.77 -0.91
N LYS A 356 -21.43 -5.96 -1.46
CA LYS A 356 -22.40 -6.90 -0.88
C LYS A 356 -21.96 -7.38 0.50
N LEU A 357 -20.71 -7.81 0.65
CA LEU A 357 -20.18 -8.32 1.92
C LEU A 357 -20.15 -7.24 3.01
N SER A 358 -19.77 -6.01 2.66
CA SER A 358 -19.88 -4.87 3.59
C SER A 358 -21.32 -4.63 4.02
N ALA A 359 -22.29 -4.71 3.09
CA ALA A 359 -23.71 -4.53 3.40
C ALA A 359 -24.28 -5.63 4.32
N GLU A 360 -23.91 -6.90 4.10
CA GLU A 360 -24.33 -8.02 4.97
C GLU A 360 -23.80 -7.84 6.39
N TRP A 361 -22.56 -7.37 6.54
CA TRP A 361 -21.98 -7.03 7.84
C TRP A 361 -22.69 -5.84 8.51
N GLN A 362 -22.99 -4.78 7.76
CA GLN A 362 -23.69 -3.61 8.27
C GLN A 362 -25.11 -3.95 8.74
N ALA A 363 -25.80 -4.82 8.01
CA ALA A 363 -27.10 -5.35 8.42
C ALA A 363 -27.01 -6.13 9.73
N PHE A 364 -25.96 -6.93 9.92
CA PHE A 364 -25.70 -7.59 11.21
C PHE A 364 -25.47 -6.59 12.35
N LEU A 365 -24.78 -5.48 12.08
CA LEU A 365 -24.50 -4.46 13.09
C LEU A 365 -25.70 -3.61 13.49
N GLN A 366 -26.74 -3.55 12.65
CA GLN A 366 -27.94 -2.73 12.88
C GLN A 366 -27.67 -1.22 13.02
N ILE A 367 -26.56 -0.73 12.44
CA ILE A 367 -26.13 0.68 12.55
C ILE A 367 -27.17 1.67 11.99
N ASP A 368 -27.86 1.30 10.92
CA ASP A 368 -28.85 2.16 10.25
C ASP A 368 -30.27 2.03 10.85
N GLU A 369 -30.50 1.13 11.81
CA GLU A 369 -31.82 0.90 12.46
C GLU A 369 -32.04 1.81 13.68
N GLN A 370 -31.76 3.11 13.58
CA GLN A 370 -32.44 4.05 14.48
C GLN A 370 -33.86 4.29 13.95
N PRO A 371 -34.89 4.26 14.82
CA PRO A 371 -36.28 4.29 14.38
C PRO A 371 -36.57 5.64 13.72
N ASN A 372 -36.75 5.63 12.39
CA ASN A 372 -37.53 6.64 11.71
C ASN A 372 -38.98 6.54 12.24
N LEU A 373 -39.25 7.21 13.35
CA LEU A 373 -40.58 7.75 13.59
C LEU A 373 -40.84 8.71 12.44
N ASN A 374 -41.77 8.32 11.56
CA ASN A 374 -42.32 9.04 10.41
C ASN A 374 -41.81 8.58 9.03
N SER A 375 -42.05 7.32 8.69
CA SER A 375 -42.45 6.97 7.32
C SER A 375 -43.30 5.70 7.33
N THR A 376 -44.60 5.86 7.55
CA THR A 376 -45.57 4.80 7.27
C THR A 376 -45.72 4.71 5.76
N THR A 377 -45.17 3.66 5.15
CA THR A 377 -45.64 3.17 3.85
C THR A 377 -46.09 1.72 4.02
N PRO A 378 -47.28 1.35 3.51
CA PRO A 378 -47.87 0.05 3.82
C PRO A 378 -47.16 -1.08 3.06
N ASN A 379 -46.86 -2.15 3.78
CA ASN A 379 -46.45 -3.43 3.20
C ASN A 379 -47.55 -3.98 2.31
N VAL A 380 -47.26 -4.19 1.03
CA VAL A 380 -48.03 -5.11 0.17
C VAL A 380 -47.28 -6.43 0.16
N SER A 381 -47.86 -7.41 0.84
CA SER A 381 -47.47 -8.81 0.84
C SER A 381 -47.68 -9.42 -0.55
N VAL A 382 -46.61 -9.93 -1.16
CA VAL A 382 -46.68 -10.79 -2.35
C VAL A 382 -46.74 -12.23 -1.87
N HIS A 383 -47.96 -12.78 -1.81
CA HIS A 383 -48.16 -14.22 -1.93
C HIS A 383 -48.24 -14.57 -3.42
N GLY A 384 -47.49 -15.58 -3.83
CA GLY A 384 -47.51 -16.10 -5.19
C GLY A 384 -48.81 -16.85 -5.51
N ASN A 385 -49.13 -16.90 -6.80
CA ASN A 385 -49.66 -18.10 -7.44
C ASN A 385 -49.47 -18.01 -8.97
N ASP A 386 -49.18 -19.18 -9.52
CA ASP A 386 -49.04 -19.51 -10.94
C ASP A 386 -50.28 -19.20 -11.78
N SER A 387 -50.06 -18.91 -13.07
CA SER A 387 -50.66 -19.59 -14.25
C SER A 387 -51.02 -18.65 -15.41
N ASN A 388 -50.45 -18.97 -16.58
CA ASN A 388 -50.94 -18.89 -17.96
C ASN A 388 -51.74 -17.70 -18.56
N ASP A 389 -51.39 -17.49 -19.84
CA ASP A 389 -52.20 -17.04 -21.00
C ASP A 389 -52.09 -15.60 -21.53
N GLN A 390 -51.37 -15.52 -22.66
CA GLN A 390 -51.78 -15.02 -23.98
C GLN A 390 -52.39 -13.61 -24.16
N VAL A 391 -51.63 -12.81 -24.94
CA VAL A 391 -52.01 -12.23 -26.26
C VAL A 391 -52.73 -10.85 -26.36
N TYR A 392 -52.15 -10.02 -27.26
CA TYR A 392 -52.59 -8.80 -27.99
C TYR A 392 -52.91 -7.50 -27.24
N GLY A 393 -52.35 -6.39 -27.77
CA GLY A 393 -52.91 -5.05 -27.58
C GLY A 393 -51.92 -3.88 -27.68
N THR A 394 -51.51 -3.52 -28.91
CA THR A 394 -51.00 -2.20 -29.28
C THR A 394 -51.95 -1.07 -28.86
N GLU A 395 -51.44 0.04 -28.34
CA GLU A 395 -51.79 1.39 -28.83
C GLU A 395 -50.88 2.50 -28.26
N ASN A 396 -50.55 3.43 -29.15
CA ASN A 396 -49.72 4.62 -28.95
C ASN A 396 -50.45 5.68 -28.09
N ILE A 397 -49.70 6.59 -27.44
CA ILE A 397 -49.76 8.06 -27.62
C ILE A 397 -48.74 8.75 -26.69
N GLU A 398 -48.06 9.72 -27.29
CA GLU A 398 -46.96 10.58 -26.83
C GLU A 398 -47.38 11.73 -25.85
N PRO A 399 -46.44 12.59 -25.36
CA PRO A 399 -46.48 13.18 -24.03
C PRO A 399 -46.99 14.62 -23.96
N LEU A 400 -47.46 15.04 -22.77
CA LEU A 400 -47.72 16.44 -22.39
C LEU A 400 -47.14 16.69 -20.98
N SER A 401 -46.06 17.45 -20.87
CA SER A 401 -46.04 18.90 -20.67
C SER A 401 -46.41 19.37 -19.25
N SER A 402 -45.35 19.80 -18.55
CA SER A 402 -45.24 20.98 -17.69
C SER A 402 -46.43 21.43 -16.82
N ARG A 403 -46.27 21.30 -15.49
CA ARG A 403 -46.88 22.21 -14.51
C ARG A 403 -45.89 22.63 -13.44
N LYS A 404 -45.43 23.88 -13.57
CA LYS A 404 -44.88 24.72 -12.49
C LYS A 404 -45.97 25.00 -11.44
N ARG A 405 -45.57 25.04 -10.16
CA ARG A 405 -46.21 25.82 -9.07
C ARG A 405 -45.22 25.96 -7.89
N PRO A 406 -45.42 26.93 -6.97
CA PRO A 406 -44.56 28.11 -6.89
C PRO A 406 -43.65 28.16 -5.66
N ASN A 407 -42.60 28.96 -5.83
CA ASN A 407 -41.62 29.35 -4.84
C ASN A 407 -42.20 30.45 -3.91
N VAL A 408 -42.09 30.25 -2.59
CA VAL A 408 -42.27 31.31 -1.58
C VAL A 408 -40.93 31.43 -0.87
N GLY A 409 -40.28 32.58 -1.07
CA GLY A 409 -38.92 32.83 -0.63
C GLY A 409 -38.84 33.35 0.81
N ILE A 410 -37.74 32.98 1.46
CA ILE A 410 -37.06 33.78 2.48
C ILE A 410 -35.57 33.51 2.25
N ASN A 411 -34.80 34.55 1.87
CA ASN A 411 -33.34 34.73 2.07
C ASN A 411 -32.76 35.72 1.04
N GLN A 412 -32.98 37.02 1.26
CA GLN A 412 -32.20 38.10 0.67
C GLN A 412 -31.56 38.89 1.82
N ALA A 413 -30.35 38.51 2.23
CA ALA A 413 -29.52 39.36 3.09
C ALA A 413 -28.01 39.07 3.03
N VAL A 414 -27.54 37.96 2.42
CA VAL A 414 -26.10 37.59 2.51
C VAL A 414 -25.34 37.72 1.17
N THR A 415 -26.03 37.91 0.05
CA THR A 415 -25.41 37.92 -1.30
C THR A 415 -24.91 39.28 -1.78
N ALA A 416 -24.93 40.33 -0.95
CA ALA A 416 -24.60 41.69 -1.39
C ALA A 416 -23.11 42.09 -1.22
N HIS A 417 -22.27 41.28 -0.55
CA HIS A 417 -20.90 41.71 -0.21
C HIS A 417 -19.75 41.12 -1.05
N LEU A 418 -20.00 40.16 -1.94
CA LEU A 418 -18.94 39.50 -2.73
C LEU A 418 -18.86 39.92 -4.20
N GLN A 419 -19.68 40.88 -4.65
CA GLN A 419 -19.66 41.37 -6.03
C GLN A 419 -19.43 42.88 -6.09
N LYS A 420 -18.24 43.36 -5.71
CA LYS A 420 -17.77 44.69 -6.09
C LYS A 420 -16.24 44.79 -5.96
N LYS A 421 -15.54 44.40 -7.03
CA LYS A 421 -14.32 45.05 -7.55
C LYS A 421 -13.81 44.30 -8.78
N ARG A 422 -14.38 44.61 -9.94
CA ARG A 422 -13.72 44.49 -11.24
C ARG A 422 -14.16 45.71 -12.05
N LYS A 423 -13.27 46.69 -12.16
CA LYS A 423 -13.32 47.72 -13.20
C LYS A 423 -12.08 47.51 -14.06
N VAL A 424 -12.32 47.29 -15.33
CA VAL A 424 -11.35 47.16 -16.42
C VAL A 424 -11.37 48.47 -17.21
N GLY A 425 -10.20 48.85 -17.73
CA GLY A 425 -10.03 49.70 -18.92
C GLY A 425 -8.68 50.41 -18.91
N PRO A 426 -8.10 50.78 -20.08
CA PRO A 426 -8.09 50.09 -21.37
C PRO A 426 -6.65 49.90 -21.92
N ASP A 427 -6.57 49.35 -23.12
CA ASP A 427 -5.40 48.90 -23.88
C ASP A 427 -4.18 49.82 -23.98
N THR A 428 -3.00 49.21 -24.08
CA THR A 428 -1.94 49.71 -24.97
C THR A 428 -1.15 48.51 -25.51
N GLN A 429 -1.21 48.33 -26.83
CA GLN A 429 -0.35 47.43 -27.60
C GLN A 429 1.06 48.02 -27.68
N GLU A 430 2.09 47.20 -27.50
CA GLU A 430 3.35 47.36 -28.23
C GLU A 430 4.12 46.03 -28.31
N ASN A 431 4.61 45.76 -29.52
CA ASN A 431 5.39 44.60 -29.93
C ASN A 431 6.84 44.68 -29.40
N HIS A 432 7.46 43.53 -29.07
CA HIS A 432 8.64 43.01 -29.80
C HIS A 432 9.33 41.80 -29.12
N ASN A 433 9.52 40.75 -29.93
CA ASN A 433 10.71 39.91 -30.16
C ASN A 433 11.49 39.21 -29.02
N TYR A 434 11.55 37.87 -29.19
CA TYR A 434 12.62 36.89 -28.93
C TYR A 434 13.86 37.28 -28.10
N SER A 435 14.20 36.48 -27.09
CA SER A 435 15.45 35.69 -27.07
C SER A 435 15.54 34.74 -25.87
N VAL A 436 16.19 33.60 -26.13
CA VAL A 436 16.62 32.52 -25.24
C VAL A 436 17.52 33.04 -24.10
N GLY A 437 17.31 32.50 -22.89
CA GLY A 437 18.18 32.73 -21.73
C GLY A 437 17.94 31.69 -20.63
N SER A 438 18.84 30.72 -20.56
CA SER A 438 18.95 29.67 -19.53
C SER A 438 19.26 30.27 -18.14
N ALA A 439 18.54 29.85 -17.09
CA ALA A 439 19.05 29.90 -15.71
C ALA A 439 18.28 28.98 -14.74
N ALA A 440 19.01 27.98 -14.24
CA ALA A 440 18.98 27.38 -12.89
C ALA A 440 17.65 26.87 -12.30
N LEU A 441 17.51 25.54 -12.30
CA LEU A 441 16.68 24.76 -11.39
C LEU A 441 17.38 24.70 -10.02
N ASP A 442 16.78 25.28 -8.98
CA ASP A 442 17.14 25.01 -7.58
C ASP A 442 16.31 23.82 -7.08
N GLU A 443 16.94 22.64 -7.08
CA GLU A 443 16.41 21.42 -6.46
C GLU A 443 16.53 21.50 -4.94
N THR A 444 15.43 21.84 -4.25
CA THR A 444 15.34 21.65 -2.81
C THR A 444 14.95 20.21 -2.49
N THR A 445 15.95 19.46 -2.05
CA THR A 445 15.90 18.06 -1.61
C THR A 445 14.96 17.88 -0.39
N ILE A 446 13.90 17.09 -0.55
CA ILE A 446 13.03 16.64 0.54
C ILE A 446 13.62 15.36 1.15
N GLN A 447 14.00 15.46 2.42
CA GLN A 447 14.46 14.35 3.26
C GLN A 447 13.31 13.37 3.58
N ILE A 448 13.56 12.08 3.38
CA ILE A 448 12.70 10.97 3.80
C ILE A 448 13.22 10.46 5.16
N PRO A 449 12.42 10.44 6.24
CA PRO A 449 12.83 9.82 7.49
C PRO A 449 12.59 8.30 7.46
N ASP A 450 13.67 7.53 7.50
CA ASP A 450 13.69 6.11 7.86
C ASP A 450 13.70 5.97 9.39
N HIS A 451 12.64 5.45 10.00
CA HIS A 451 12.72 4.71 11.26
C HIS A 451 11.41 3.98 11.58
N VAL A 452 11.36 2.66 11.36
CA VAL A 452 10.56 1.71 12.16
C VAL A 452 11.30 0.36 12.16
N MET A 453 12.14 0.13 13.17
CA MET A 453 12.35 -1.19 13.77
C MET A 453 12.86 -0.98 15.20
N GLU A 454 11.95 -1.11 16.17
CA GLU A 454 12.29 -1.41 17.56
C GLU A 454 11.35 -2.54 17.99
N ASN A 455 11.93 -3.73 18.15
CA ASN A 455 11.49 -4.69 19.14
C ASN A 455 12.62 -4.74 20.17
N THR A 456 12.29 -4.31 21.37
CA THR A 456 13.04 -4.48 22.60
C THR A 456 12.95 -5.93 23.04
N ASP A 457 14.09 -6.59 23.23
CA ASP A 457 14.26 -7.63 24.23
C ASP A 457 15.62 -7.40 24.92
N ASP A 458 15.55 -7.60 26.22
CA ASP A 458 16.39 -7.10 27.29
C ASP A 458 17.62 -8.00 27.51
N TYR A 459 18.84 -7.48 27.41
CA TYR A 459 20.04 -8.08 28.03
C TYR A 459 21.11 -7.01 28.29
N GLN A 460 21.18 -6.63 29.57
CA GLN A 460 22.31 -6.13 30.36
C GLN A 460 23.59 -5.65 29.63
N THR A 461 23.84 -4.35 29.81
CA THR A 461 25.15 -3.67 29.73
C THR A 461 26.22 -4.35 30.59
N VAL A 462 27.37 -4.62 29.97
CA VAL A 462 28.67 -4.55 30.64
C VAL A 462 29.58 -3.75 29.72
N ASP A 463 29.82 -2.49 30.09
CA ASP A 463 30.91 -1.69 29.57
C ASP A 463 32.24 -2.25 30.10
N ASP A 464 33.23 -2.44 29.24
CA ASP A 464 34.60 -2.04 29.59
C ASP A 464 35.61 -2.13 28.41
N TYR A 465 36.43 -1.07 28.33
CA TYR A 465 37.76 -0.95 27.72
C TYR A 465 37.94 -0.59 26.23
N PRO A 466 39.06 0.10 25.89
CA PRO A 466 39.04 1.35 25.15
C PRO A 466 39.82 1.29 23.83
N ALA A 467 39.83 2.42 23.13
CA ALA A 467 40.54 2.65 21.89
C ALA A 467 42.07 2.71 22.02
N SER A 468 42.72 2.48 20.87
CA SER A 468 44.15 2.72 20.52
C SER A 468 45.05 1.52 20.81
N THR A 469 45.80 0.96 19.86
CA THR A 469 46.98 1.60 19.27
C THR A 469 47.51 0.79 18.08
N THR A 470 48.17 1.52 17.20
CA THR A 470 48.95 1.20 16.00
C THR A 470 49.69 -0.15 15.90
N GLY A 471 49.56 -0.78 14.72
CA GLY A 471 50.67 -1.03 13.79
C GLY A 471 51.72 -2.11 14.11
N SER A 472 51.70 -3.19 13.34
CA SER A 472 52.92 -3.89 12.88
C SER A 472 52.61 -4.78 11.67
N ARG A 473 53.43 -4.60 10.62
CA ARG A 473 53.49 -5.43 9.41
C ARG A 473 54.25 -6.71 9.74
N ASP A 474 53.89 -7.81 9.08
CA ASP A 474 54.88 -8.79 8.63
C ASP A 474 54.60 -9.18 7.16
N PRO A 475 55.64 -9.26 6.29
CA PRO A 475 55.51 -9.41 4.84
C PRO A 475 55.94 -10.80 4.34
N SER A 476 55.18 -11.38 3.42
CA SER A 476 55.64 -12.20 2.27
C SER A 476 54.50 -13.11 1.79
N ASP A 477 53.96 -12.84 0.60
CA ASP A 477 54.19 -13.69 -0.58
C ASP A 477 53.61 -13.01 -1.83
N THR A 478 54.37 -13.02 -2.92
CA THR A 478 54.25 -12.13 -4.09
C THR A 478 53.50 -12.77 -5.26
N GLY A 479 52.63 -12.00 -5.94
CA GLY A 479 52.01 -12.44 -7.19
C GLY A 479 51.02 -11.46 -7.83
N SER A 480 51.56 -10.55 -8.65
CA SER A 480 50.92 -9.54 -9.53
C SER A 480 50.39 -8.26 -8.86
N ASP A 481 51.23 -7.22 -8.85
CA ASP A 481 50.83 -5.81 -8.69
C ASP A 481 49.98 -5.39 -9.89
N GLN A 482 48.67 -5.58 -9.78
CA GLN A 482 47.72 -4.74 -10.51
C GLN A 482 47.30 -3.61 -9.58
N ASN A 483 47.78 -2.40 -9.86
CA ASN A 483 47.48 -1.22 -9.07
C ASN A 483 46.03 -0.76 -9.38
N PHE A 484 45.06 -1.36 -8.70
CA PHE A 484 43.64 -1.02 -8.90
C PHE A 484 43.33 0.33 -8.25
N PRO A 485 42.72 1.30 -8.95
CA PRO A 485 42.24 2.53 -8.32
C PRO A 485 41.20 2.19 -7.25
N ILE A 486 41.50 2.53 -5.99
CA ILE A 486 40.59 2.31 -4.85
C ILE A 486 39.89 3.62 -4.53
N ILE A 487 38.56 3.61 -4.60
CA ILE A 487 37.72 4.76 -4.26
C ILE A 487 36.69 4.29 -3.23
N GLY A 488 36.87 4.73 -1.98
CA GLY A 488 36.08 4.22 -0.85
C GLY A 488 36.26 2.70 -0.69
N PRO A 489 35.17 1.90 -0.56
CA PRO A 489 35.28 0.44 -0.46
C PRO A 489 35.41 -0.26 -1.83
N PHE A 490 35.50 0.48 -2.94
CA PHE A 490 35.49 -0.08 -4.28
C PHE A 490 36.89 -0.13 -4.90
N ALA A 491 37.20 -1.25 -5.54
CA ALA A 491 38.33 -1.39 -6.46
C ALA A 491 37.81 -1.36 -7.90
N TYR A 492 38.39 -0.52 -8.75
CA TYR A 492 38.05 -0.46 -10.18
C TYR A 492 38.88 -1.47 -10.98
N LEU A 493 38.20 -2.32 -11.77
CA LEU A 493 38.83 -3.21 -12.74
C LEU A 493 38.65 -2.64 -14.15
N GLU A 494 39.72 -2.05 -14.70
CA GLU A 494 39.69 -1.41 -16.03
C GLU A 494 39.32 -2.39 -17.14
N GLU A 495 39.89 -3.60 -17.12
CA GLU A 495 39.64 -4.66 -18.11
C GLU A 495 38.15 -5.07 -18.21
N LEU A 496 37.40 -4.88 -17.13
CA LEU A 496 35.98 -5.22 -17.05
C LEU A 496 35.08 -3.98 -16.98
N SER A 497 35.67 -2.78 -16.89
CA SER A 497 34.97 -1.50 -16.73
C SER A 497 33.97 -1.51 -15.57
N LEU A 498 34.30 -2.21 -14.47
CA LEU A 498 33.41 -2.44 -13.32
C LEU A 498 34.08 -2.07 -12.00
N ALA A 499 33.28 -1.55 -11.06
CA ALA A 499 33.69 -1.35 -9.68
C ALA A 499 33.30 -2.54 -8.81
N ILE A 500 34.24 -3.09 -8.02
CA ILE A 500 34.00 -4.19 -7.10
C ILE A 500 34.10 -3.71 -5.66
N CYS A 501 33.03 -3.93 -4.88
CA CYS A 501 33.08 -3.67 -3.45
C CYS A 501 33.88 -4.76 -2.74
N LYS A 502 34.95 -4.38 -2.04
CA LYS A 502 35.86 -5.32 -1.35
C LYS A 502 35.21 -5.99 -0.14
N GLU A 503 34.26 -5.33 0.51
CA GLU A 503 33.54 -5.86 1.69
C GLU A 503 32.40 -6.79 1.27
N CYS A 504 31.57 -6.35 0.31
CA CYS A 504 30.44 -7.15 -0.19
C CYS A 504 30.85 -8.25 -1.19
N ARG A 505 32.08 -8.16 -1.73
CA ARG A 505 32.66 -9.07 -2.73
C ARG A 505 31.83 -9.24 -4.01
N THR A 506 31.27 -8.13 -4.48
CA THR A 506 30.37 -8.07 -5.64
C THR A 506 30.64 -6.84 -6.49
N ALA A 507 30.42 -6.96 -7.80
CA ALA A 507 30.47 -5.83 -8.71
C ALA A 507 29.23 -4.92 -8.54
N VAL A 508 29.43 -3.62 -8.72
CA VAL A 508 28.42 -2.56 -8.57
C VAL A 508 28.59 -1.59 -9.75
N LEU A 509 27.47 -1.25 -10.40
CA LEU A 509 27.45 -0.27 -11.48
C LEU A 509 27.61 1.14 -10.93
N ALA A 510 28.21 2.05 -11.70
CA ALA A 510 28.51 3.40 -11.21
C ALA A 510 27.26 4.17 -10.73
N GLY A 511 26.13 4.02 -11.43
CA GLY A 511 24.85 4.63 -11.04
C GLY A 511 24.21 4.02 -9.78
N GLU A 512 24.65 2.84 -9.34
CA GLU A 512 24.08 2.12 -8.20
C GLU A 512 24.92 2.28 -6.91
N ILE A 513 26.04 3.00 -6.95
CA ILE A 513 26.98 3.11 -5.84
C ILE A 513 26.34 3.73 -4.60
N CYS A 514 25.57 4.82 -4.76
CA CYS A 514 24.87 5.44 -3.64
C CYS A 514 23.88 4.45 -2.99
N SER A 515 23.08 3.76 -3.81
CA SER A 515 22.14 2.74 -3.33
C SER A 515 22.87 1.58 -2.64
N HIS A 516 24.02 1.15 -3.16
CA HIS A 516 24.85 0.10 -2.56
C HIS A 516 25.42 0.54 -1.20
N LEU A 517 25.92 1.77 -1.08
CA LEU A 517 26.46 2.32 0.17
C LEU A 517 25.39 2.60 1.25
N CYS A 518 24.11 2.53 0.87
CA CYS A 518 22.97 2.54 1.79
C CYS A 518 22.58 1.14 2.29
N ASN A 519 23.21 0.06 1.80
CA ASN A 519 22.98 -1.28 2.34
C ASN A 519 23.53 -1.41 3.76
N ARG A 520 22.97 -2.35 4.54
CA ARG A 520 23.31 -2.60 5.94
C ARG A 520 24.81 -2.70 6.22
N THR A 521 25.60 -3.25 5.29
CA THR A 521 27.06 -3.38 5.38
C THR A 521 27.79 -2.04 5.44
N HIS A 522 27.30 -1.01 4.74
CA HIS A 522 27.97 0.28 4.58
C HIS A 522 27.20 1.47 5.17
N LEU A 523 25.95 1.24 5.62
CA LEU A 523 25.04 2.29 6.09
C LEU A 523 25.61 3.12 7.25
N ARG A 524 26.49 2.55 8.08
CA ARG A 524 27.12 3.23 9.22
C ARG A 524 28.54 3.71 8.94
N CYS A 525 29.12 3.37 7.79
CA CYS A 525 30.54 3.64 7.49
C CYS A 525 30.77 4.99 6.80
N PHE A 526 29.75 5.54 6.12
CA PHE A 526 29.88 6.76 5.31
C PHE A 526 28.71 7.72 5.57
N THR A 527 29.00 9.02 5.64
CA THR A 527 27.96 10.07 5.65
C THR A 527 27.34 10.22 4.26
N ASN A 528 26.15 10.84 4.16
CA ASN A 528 25.49 11.07 2.87
C ASN A 528 26.37 11.87 1.89
N ASP A 529 27.09 12.89 2.40
CA ASP A 529 27.98 13.69 1.56
C ASP A 529 29.16 12.86 1.06
N LYS A 530 29.74 12.00 1.92
CA LYS A 530 30.84 11.12 1.51
C LYS A 530 30.39 10.06 0.50
N ARG A 531 29.15 9.56 0.59
CA ARG A 531 28.58 8.66 -0.42
C ARG A 531 28.45 9.33 -1.79
N ARG A 532 27.96 10.58 -1.83
CA ARG A 532 27.86 11.36 -3.07
C ARG A 532 29.23 11.64 -3.67
N GLU A 533 30.23 11.93 -2.82
CA GLU A 533 31.62 12.13 -3.25
C GLU A 533 32.20 10.86 -3.89
N ILE A 534 32.06 9.70 -3.22
CA ILE A 534 32.52 8.39 -3.75
C ILE A 534 31.82 8.05 -5.07
N MET A 535 30.51 8.24 -5.15
CA MET A 535 29.75 8.03 -6.38
C MET A 535 30.27 8.94 -7.50
N SER A 536 30.44 10.23 -7.25
CA SER A 536 30.91 11.20 -8.24
C SER A 536 32.30 10.81 -8.78
N GLN A 537 33.23 10.43 -7.91
CA GLN A 537 34.56 9.98 -8.31
C GLN A 537 34.50 8.73 -9.22
N ILE A 538 33.68 7.73 -8.86
CA ILE A 538 33.57 6.49 -9.65
C ILE A 538 32.79 6.73 -10.97
N PHE A 539 31.75 7.56 -10.95
CA PHE A 539 30.93 7.86 -12.12
C PHE A 539 31.69 8.62 -13.23
N ASN A 540 32.75 9.35 -12.84
CA ASN A 540 33.61 10.11 -13.74
C ASN A 540 34.77 9.27 -14.32
N ILE A 541 34.91 8.00 -13.95
CA ILE A 541 35.91 7.10 -14.57
C ILE A 541 35.52 6.86 -16.04
N PRO A 542 36.41 7.13 -17.01
CA PRO A 542 36.14 6.86 -18.42
C PRO A 542 35.87 5.37 -18.66
N GLY A 543 34.81 5.05 -19.41
CA GLY A 543 34.48 3.68 -19.82
C GLY A 543 33.73 2.84 -18.79
N ILE A 544 33.54 3.31 -17.55
CA ILE A 544 32.84 2.53 -16.52
C ILE A 544 31.37 2.27 -16.88
N LEU A 545 30.89 1.06 -16.60
CA LEU A 545 29.48 0.69 -16.80
C LEU A 545 28.60 1.39 -15.75
N LYS A 546 27.63 2.17 -16.22
CA LYS A 546 26.83 3.08 -15.39
C LYS A 546 25.47 2.51 -15.04
N ASN A 547 24.82 1.83 -15.99
CA ASN A 547 23.42 1.41 -15.87
C ASN A 547 23.18 -0.02 -16.42
N GLN A 548 21.94 -0.50 -16.31
CA GLN A 548 21.54 -1.85 -16.76
C GLN A 548 21.53 -2.02 -18.29
N GLU A 549 21.43 -0.92 -19.06
CA GLU A 549 21.49 -0.97 -20.52
C GLU A 549 22.93 -1.27 -20.98
N ASP A 550 23.93 -0.68 -20.30
CA ASP A 550 25.35 -0.95 -20.56
C ASP A 550 25.71 -2.44 -20.31
N LEU A 551 24.92 -3.16 -19.51
CA LEU A 551 25.12 -4.60 -19.27
C LEU A 551 24.61 -5.50 -20.40
N LYS A 552 23.78 -5.01 -21.34
CA LYS A 552 23.26 -5.85 -22.43
C LYS A 552 24.36 -6.31 -23.40
N GLU A 553 25.39 -5.49 -23.56
CA GLU A 553 26.54 -5.78 -24.42
C GLU A 553 27.74 -6.37 -23.65
N PHE A 554 27.66 -6.40 -22.32
CA PHE A 554 28.71 -6.96 -21.47
C PHE A 554 28.81 -8.49 -21.66
N LYS A 555 29.96 -8.94 -22.16
CA LYS A 555 30.27 -10.37 -22.30
C LYS A 555 31.11 -10.83 -21.12
N PRO A 556 30.69 -11.88 -20.38
CA PRO A 556 31.51 -12.42 -19.31
C PRO A 556 32.84 -12.94 -19.87
N PRO A 557 33.91 -12.93 -19.06
CA PRO A 557 35.22 -13.38 -19.48
C PRO A 557 35.21 -14.88 -19.85
N GLY A 558 36.14 -15.28 -20.71
CA GLY A 558 36.29 -16.65 -21.21
C GLY A 558 36.79 -17.64 -20.15
N PRO A 559 36.79 -18.95 -20.46
CA PRO A 559 37.11 -20.01 -19.50
C PRO A 559 38.57 -20.02 -19.03
N ASP A 560 39.46 -19.34 -19.75
CA ASP A 560 40.89 -19.25 -19.43
C ASP A 560 41.24 -18.10 -18.46
N THR A 561 40.24 -17.28 -18.08
CA THR A 561 40.43 -16.12 -17.21
C THR A 561 40.83 -16.55 -15.81
N GLY A 562 41.84 -15.86 -15.25
CA GLY A 562 42.25 -16.04 -13.87
C GLY A 562 41.15 -15.67 -12.88
N ILE A 563 41.36 -15.98 -11.60
CA ILE A 563 40.43 -15.59 -10.53
C ILE A 563 40.38 -14.06 -10.49
N ILE A 564 39.18 -13.49 -10.63
CA ILE A 564 38.99 -12.06 -10.56
C ILE A 564 39.14 -11.59 -9.11
N PRO A 565 40.08 -10.66 -8.82
CA PRO A 565 40.32 -10.16 -7.47
C PRO A 565 39.09 -9.49 -6.84
N PHE A 566 39.01 -9.49 -5.52
CA PHE A 566 37.97 -8.86 -4.68
C PHE A 566 36.53 -9.40 -4.83
N LEU A 567 36.24 -10.26 -5.81
CA LEU A 567 34.98 -10.99 -5.88
C LEU A 567 34.90 -12.13 -4.86
N GLU A 568 33.71 -12.72 -4.73
CA GLU A 568 33.51 -13.93 -3.94
C GLU A 568 34.50 -15.02 -4.39
N PRO A 569 35.11 -15.78 -3.47
CA PRO A 569 36.03 -16.86 -3.82
C PRO A 569 35.39 -17.84 -4.82
N PRO A 570 36.18 -18.39 -5.76
CA PRO A 570 35.66 -19.26 -6.79
C PRO A 570 35.05 -20.52 -6.18
N LYS A 571 33.95 -21.00 -6.76
CA LYS A 571 33.22 -22.19 -6.30
C LYS A 571 33.45 -23.36 -7.24
N LYS A 572 33.75 -24.54 -6.69
CA LYS A 572 34.13 -25.75 -7.44
C LYS A 572 32.94 -26.55 -7.98
N ASP A 573 31.71 -26.21 -7.63
CA ASP A 573 30.51 -26.95 -8.02
C ASP A 573 29.82 -26.38 -9.28
N GLY A 574 30.58 -25.71 -10.15
CA GLY A 574 30.08 -25.20 -11.41
C GLY A 574 29.84 -26.30 -12.45
N LEU A 575 28.83 -26.08 -13.29
CA LEU A 575 28.51 -26.81 -14.50
C LEU A 575 28.74 -25.88 -15.69
N ALA A 576 29.66 -26.19 -16.59
CA ALA A 576 29.93 -25.39 -17.79
C ALA A 576 29.40 -26.10 -19.03
N CYS A 577 28.64 -25.40 -19.87
CA CYS A 577 28.18 -25.95 -21.14
C CYS A 577 29.38 -26.22 -22.07
N ASN A 578 29.32 -27.32 -22.84
CA ASN A 578 30.34 -27.61 -23.85
C ASN A 578 30.14 -26.79 -25.14
N GLY A 579 28.92 -26.28 -25.38
CA GLY A 579 28.55 -25.58 -26.61
C GLY A 579 28.60 -24.05 -26.55
N CYS A 580 28.71 -23.45 -25.36
CA CYS A 580 28.81 -22.00 -25.18
C CYS A 580 29.40 -21.62 -23.80
N LEU A 581 29.59 -20.33 -23.54
CA LEU A 581 30.16 -19.80 -22.28
C LEU A 581 29.19 -19.85 -21.07
N PHE A 582 28.04 -20.53 -21.19
CA PHE A 582 27.06 -20.60 -20.12
C PHE A 582 27.54 -21.49 -18.97
N VAL A 583 27.54 -20.94 -17.76
CA VAL A 583 27.88 -21.66 -16.52
C VAL A 583 26.74 -21.48 -15.51
N THR A 584 26.38 -22.56 -14.83
CA THR A 584 25.48 -22.52 -13.67
C THR A 584 25.91 -23.56 -12.64
N ARG A 585 25.49 -23.40 -11.39
CA ARG A 585 25.72 -24.39 -10.32
C ARG A 585 24.52 -25.34 -10.15
N GLN A 586 23.42 -25.12 -10.87
CA GLN A 586 22.20 -25.93 -10.77
C GLN A 586 22.01 -26.83 -11.99
N LEU A 587 21.88 -28.14 -11.75
CA LEU A 587 21.70 -29.13 -12.81
C LEU A 587 20.43 -28.88 -13.65
N LYS A 588 19.33 -28.47 -12.99
CA LYS A 588 18.06 -28.18 -13.68
C LYS A 588 18.18 -27.02 -14.66
N GLU A 589 18.91 -25.97 -14.28
CA GLU A 589 19.17 -24.81 -15.14
C GLU A 589 20.06 -25.20 -16.32
N MET A 590 21.11 -26.00 -16.08
CA MET A 590 21.98 -26.49 -17.16
C MET A 590 21.20 -27.36 -18.15
N GLN A 591 20.36 -28.27 -17.66
CA GLN A 591 19.50 -29.09 -18.51
C GLN A 591 18.51 -28.26 -19.33
N SER A 592 17.89 -27.25 -18.71
CA SER A 592 16.98 -26.33 -19.39
C SER A 592 17.71 -25.55 -20.48
N HIS A 593 18.91 -25.04 -20.19
CA HIS A 593 19.75 -24.33 -21.15
C HIS A 593 20.15 -25.23 -22.33
N CYS A 594 20.63 -26.45 -22.06
CA CYS A 594 21.00 -27.39 -23.12
C CYS A 594 19.79 -27.81 -23.96
N GLN A 595 18.59 -27.92 -23.37
CA GLN A 595 17.34 -28.16 -24.11
C GLN A 595 17.00 -26.99 -25.04
N SER A 596 17.02 -25.76 -24.54
CA SER A 596 16.57 -24.58 -25.30
C SER A 596 17.59 -24.12 -26.35
N ASN A 597 18.88 -24.15 -26.03
CA ASN A 597 19.93 -23.54 -26.86
C ASN A 597 20.70 -24.55 -27.71
N HIS A 598 20.69 -25.83 -27.31
CA HIS A 598 21.49 -26.88 -27.96
C HIS A 598 20.64 -28.11 -28.34
N GLY A 599 19.32 -28.06 -28.19
CA GLY A 599 18.41 -29.15 -28.59
C GLY A 599 18.64 -30.46 -27.85
N TRP A 600 19.26 -30.43 -26.66
CA TRP A 600 19.58 -31.63 -25.89
C TRP A 600 18.31 -32.31 -25.37
N ILE A 601 18.18 -33.62 -25.58
CA ILE A 601 17.03 -34.42 -25.12
C ILE A 601 17.48 -35.34 -23.98
N ASN A 602 16.76 -35.30 -22.85
CA ASN A 602 17.07 -36.14 -21.69
C ASN A 602 16.77 -37.62 -21.98
N SER A 603 17.79 -38.47 -21.91
CA SER A 603 17.67 -39.91 -22.18
C SER A 603 17.02 -40.73 -21.05
N ARG A 604 16.74 -40.14 -19.88
CA ARG A 604 16.10 -40.86 -18.75
C ARG A 604 14.57 -40.84 -18.85
N LYS A 605 13.97 -41.96 -19.27
CA LYS A 605 12.51 -42.20 -19.11
C LYS A 605 12.17 -42.65 -17.67
N ARG A 606 10.97 -42.28 -17.19
CA ARG A 606 10.41 -42.68 -15.88
C ARG A 606 10.14 -44.21 -15.88
N GLY A 607 10.89 -44.97 -15.08
CA GLY A 607 10.75 -46.43 -14.92
C GLY A 607 11.84 -47.04 -14.03
N ARG A 608 11.57 -48.22 -13.44
CA ARG A 608 12.39 -48.94 -12.45
C ARG A 608 13.83 -49.15 -12.95
N GLN A 609 14.82 -48.74 -12.16
CA GLN A 609 16.25 -48.89 -12.49
C GLN A 609 16.68 -50.37 -12.40
N THR A 610 17.16 -50.94 -13.51
CA THR A 610 17.93 -52.19 -13.52
C THR A 610 19.41 -51.90 -13.25
N ARG A 611 20.03 -52.78 -12.46
CA ARG A 611 21.41 -52.69 -11.92
C ARG A 611 22.52 -52.73 -12.99
N VAL A 612 22.18 -52.70 -14.28
CA VAL A 612 23.06 -52.91 -15.44
C VAL A 612 23.44 -51.60 -16.15
N MET A 613 22.82 -50.45 -15.85
CA MET A 613 23.12 -49.17 -16.53
C MET A 613 24.22 -48.32 -15.85
N LYS A 614 25.22 -48.95 -15.23
CA LYS A 614 26.27 -48.22 -14.49
C LYS A 614 27.47 -47.74 -15.33
N GLU A 615 27.62 -48.18 -16.58
CA GLU A 615 28.81 -47.88 -17.41
C GLU A 615 28.47 -47.60 -18.88
N GLN A 616 27.58 -46.65 -19.16
CA GLN A 616 27.54 -45.99 -20.47
C GLN A 616 27.86 -44.52 -20.26
N GLU A 617 28.93 -44.03 -20.89
CA GLU A 617 29.22 -42.61 -21.02
C GLU A 617 28.02 -41.92 -21.67
N TYR A 618 27.18 -41.31 -20.83
CA TYR A 618 26.03 -40.56 -21.27
C TYR A 618 26.52 -39.33 -22.03
N ASN A 619 25.78 -38.93 -23.07
CA ASN A 619 26.00 -37.75 -23.89
C ASN A 619 25.76 -36.46 -23.07
N ILE A 620 26.65 -36.19 -22.12
CA ILE A 620 26.59 -35.07 -21.18
C ILE A 620 27.16 -33.85 -21.90
N MET A 621 26.30 -32.89 -22.23
CA MET A 621 26.64 -31.67 -22.96
C MET A 621 27.30 -30.57 -22.10
N TRP A 622 27.80 -30.92 -20.92
CA TRP A 622 28.42 -30.00 -19.98
C TRP A 622 29.50 -30.67 -19.13
N LYS A 623 30.51 -29.90 -18.72
CA LYS A 623 31.54 -30.31 -17.76
C LYS A 623 31.07 -30.03 -16.34
N THR A 624 31.31 -30.97 -15.43
CA THR A 624 31.00 -30.82 -13.99
C THR A 624 32.27 -30.52 -13.20
N GLY A 625 32.15 -29.76 -12.12
CA GLY A 625 33.27 -29.51 -11.22
C GLY A 625 34.17 -28.36 -11.65
N VAL A 626 33.67 -27.46 -12.51
CA VAL A 626 34.41 -26.27 -12.94
C VAL A 626 34.43 -25.23 -11.82
N TRP A 627 35.55 -24.52 -11.70
CA TRP A 627 35.65 -23.35 -10.83
C TRP A 627 34.91 -22.19 -11.48
N CYS A 628 34.03 -21.52 -10.74
CA CYS A 628 33.24 -20.41 -11.26
C CYS A 628 33.11 -19.25 -10.27
N GLN A 629 33.03 -18.03 -10.81
CA GLN A 629 32.74 -16.80 -10.08
C GLN A 629 31.53 -16.10 -10.70
N ARG A 630 31.02 -15.06 -10.04
CA ARG A 630 29.94 -14.21 -10.54
C ARG A 630 30.21 -12.76 -10.17
N PHE A 631 29.83 -11.84 -11.04
CA PHE A 631 29.94 -10.41 -10.78
C PHE A 631 28.81 -9.90 -9.89
N PHE A 632 27.57 -10.32 -10.16
CA PHE A 632 26.37 -9.79 -9.54
C PHE A 632 25.54 -10.88 -8.83
N GLN A 633 24.94 -10.56 -7.69
CA GLN A 633 24.12 -11.53 -6.94
C GLN A 633 22.69 -11.70 -7.48
N SER A 634 22.12 -10.63 -8.05
CA SER A 634 20.79 -10.59 -8.67
C SER A 634 20.77 -9.51 -9.76
N ARG A 635 20.34 -9.83 -11.00
CA ARG A 635 19.98 -8.94 -12.15
C ARG A 635 20.32 -9.55 -13.52
N LEU A 636 20.10 -8.80 -14.61
CA LEU A 636 20.38 -9.17 -16.01
C LEU A 636 21.86 -9.52 -16.33
N GLY A 637 22.80 -9.38 -15.37
CA GLY A 637 24.19 -9.84 -15.47
C GLY A 637 24.61 -10.86 -14.40
N SER A 638 23.69 -11.44 -13.62
CA SER A 638 24.02 -12.40 -12.55
C SER A 638 24.36 -13.80 -13.07
N SER A 639 25.10 -13.88 -14.17
CA SER A 639 25.60 -15.14 -14.75
C SER A 639 26.87 -15.58 -14.04
N TRP A 640 27.01 -16.89 -13.85
CA TRP A 640 28.30 -17.48 -13.48
C TRP A 640 29.19 -17.54 -14.71
N PHE A 641 30.50 -17.38 -14.51
CA PHE A 641 31.52 -17.59 -15.52
C PHE A 641 32.62 -18.49 -14.98
N GLN A 642 33.24 -19.26 -15.88
CA GLN A 642 34.31 -20.17 -15.52
C GLN A 642 35.61 -19.41 -15.29
N VAL A 643 36.38 -19.83 -14.28
CA VAL A 643 37.73 -19.32 -14.01
C VAL A 643 38.73 -20.47 -13.97
N ARG A 644 40.00 -20.15 -14.24
CA ARG A 644 41.10 -21.11 -14.16
C ARG A 644 41.22 -21.67 -12.74
N GLN A 645 41.57 -22.96 -12.65
CA GLN A 645 41.79 -23.65 -11.37
C GLN A 645 42.75 -22.85 -10.50
N ALA A 646 42.36 -22.61 -9.24
CA ALA A 646 43.28 -22.14 -8.22
C ALA A 646 44.38 -23.20 -8.08
N ILE A 647 45.61 -22.89 -8.50
CA ILE A 647 46.75 -23.73 -8.17
C ILE A 647 46.97 -23.55 -6.68
N THR A 648 46.45 -24.48 -5.87
CA THR A 648 46.89 -24.64 -4.49
C THR A 648 48.33 -25.14 -4.53
N TYR A 649 49.28 -24.24 -4.30
CA TYR A 649 50.57 -24.61 -3.72
C TYR A 649 50.42 -24.67 -2.20
#